data_AF-A0A517ZCA1-F1
#
_entry.id   AF-A0A517ZCA1-F1
#
_cell.length_a   1.000
_cell.length_b   1.000
_cell.length_c   1.000
_cell.angle_alpha   90.00
_cell.angle_beta   90.00
_cell.angle_gamma   90.00
#
_symmetry.space_group_name_H-M   'P 1'
#
loop_
_entity.id
_entity.type
_entity.pdbx_description
1 polymer ?
#
loop_
_entity_poly.entity_id
_entity_poly.type
_entity_poly.pdbx_seq_one_letter_code
_entity_poly.pdbx_strand_id
1 'polypeptide(L)'
;MEVFCHLSQGRQGGAFALCAALFAGLLTVAGCTRSHYREQADIEVYHAIADKADSPKWPLTDAGITPGPESRLFDPFDPDHPPLPPDDPAAHKLMHVVDCKEGYKHWHKNGDAPAVEFPTWRNWLVYDSEGQVVLDLPTTVDVAYRNSREYQRALENLYLSALDVTFERFRFDAQFFAGTGTTWTADGQSRPGSGGRSLSELAVLNDAEVRKLTSSGGEFVVGLANSLVWQFSGPNEDLFRTVLDFSLVQPLLRFGGRAVVLERLTQSERDLLANVRQMFQFRQGFFIDVVTGRNSGEAPTRTGRIGANGLGLLAGFPSGRTGTASAGGLFGLLQDQQEIRNQQANVAGLRSSLLQLEAVFEAGRINRLQVDQARQALYNAQSSLLTAQAAYESRLDAFKITLGLPPALDVVISDPLLKRFELIDPNNTLLQEAAVRIVDRFADPDWTGDAASLEQVRIDLLALRPEIEAQLDVARGDIETLRERLPDREARLNSLQTREEVTEGDLDPEIYRVDIMRERVEQVAANAGLLQNRLEALWAELDLLSETLPELDTRTAQQRLRSVATRLSGLLLELSLDQASTRLESITLTPIRLDSEDAFEIARMNRLDWMNARARVVDAWRQIEVDANALKSDLNVTVSGDIQTKGDNPIRFRSDTGRLRLGVEFDSPITRVAERNLYRETLIEYQRARRDYMLFEDRISQSLRNTLRIVELSQLNFELRRGAVRVAIAQVDQARLRLNEPAKPGAQSQFSATTARDLVSALRDLLDAQNDFLNTWVNYEVLRMLLQFELGLIQLDERGVWIDPGPLDMEGLSVESAPEELPPPLPALEDPPVQAPGPDLPPAPELDATD
;
A
#
# COMPACT_ATOMS: atom_id res chain seq x y z
N MET A 1 9.66 9.97 66.46
CA MET A 1 9.68 9.89 67.93
C MET A 1 11.12 10.09 68.36
N GLU A 2 11.34 11.12 69.16
CA GLU A 2 12.64 11.62 69.61
C GLU A 2 13.22 10.73 70.74
N VAL A 3 14.54 10.88 71.00
CA VAL A 3 15.24 10.72 72.31
C VAL A 3 16.03 9.42 72.62
N PHE A 4 17.37 9.59 72.52
CA PHE A 4 18.47 9.28 73.47
C PHE A 4 19.18 7.90 73.61
N CYS A 5 20.48 7.96 73.25
CA CYS A 5 21.70 7.70 74.05
C CYS A 5 22.37 6.32 74.22
N HIS A 6 23.69 6.37 73.92
CA HIS A 6 24.85 5.71 74.56
C HIS A 6 25.01 4.19 74.51
N LEU A 7 25.97 3.69 73.71
CA LEU A 7 27.34 3.29 74.15
C LEU A 7 28.03 2.34 73.14
N SER A 8 29.35 2.47 73.14
CA SER A 8 30.36 1.47 72.76
C SER A 8 30.81 1.40 71.29
N GLN A 9 32.06 1.84 71.13
CA GLN A 9 32.99 1.58 70.05
C GLN A 9 33.13 0.08 69.76
N GLY A 10 33.20 -0.29 68.48
CA GLY A 10 33.75 -1.58 68.07
C GLY A 10 33.23 -2.11 66.74
N ARG A 11 33.98 -1.84 65.65
CA ARG A 11 34.11 -2.72 64.47
C ARG A 11 32.81 -3.33 63.91
N GLN A 12 31.94 -2.56 63.24
CA GLN A 12 30.92 -3.11 62.33
C GLN A 12 30.63 -2.26 61.07
N GLY A 13 31.59 -1.44 60.60
CA GLY A 13 31.42 -0.65 59.37
C GLY A 13 31.59 -1.44 58.05
N GLY A 14 32.25 -2.59 58.08
CA GLY A 14 32.59 -3.35 56.87
C GLY A 14 31.42 -4.13 56.28
N ALA A 15 30.59 -4.76 57.10
CA ALA A 15 29.52 -5.65 56.63
C ALA A 15 28.34 -4.86 56.00
N PHE A 16 28.00 -3.69 56.54
CA PHE A 16 26.93 -2.85 55.99
C PHE A 16 27.31 -2.18 54.67
N ALA A 17 28.59 -1.78 54.52
CA ALA A 17 29.11 -1.25 53.27
C ALA A 17 29.27 -2.34 52.18
N LEU A 18 29.67 -3.56 52.56
CA LEU A 18 29.73 -4.69 51.63
C LEU A 18 28.34 -5.14 51.18
N CYS A 19 27.36 -5.19 52.09
CA CYS A 19 25.97 -5.49 51.75
C CYS A 19 25.34 -4.38 50.89
N ALA A 20 25.59 -3.10 51.17
CA ALA A 20 25.11 -1.99 50.33
C ALA A 20 25.77 -1.96 48.95
N ALA A 21 27.07 -2.28 48.84
CA ALA A 21 27.78 -2.41 47.58
C ALA A 21 27.37 -3.66 46.78
N LEU A 22 27.06 -4.77 47.46
CA LEU A 22 26.46 -5.96 46.84
C LEU A 22 25.02 -5.69 46.40
N PHE A 23 24.23 -4.93 47.16
CA PHE A 23 22.85 -4.56 46.78
C PHE A 23 22.85 -3.55 45.61
N ALA A 24 23.77 -2.59 45.60
CA ALA A 24 23.98 -1.68 44.48
C ALA A 24 24.55 -2.41 43.25
N GLY A 25 25.45 -3.37 43.43
CA GLY A 25 25.98 -4.23 42.37
C GLY A 25 24.94 -5.22 41.82
N LEU A 26 23.98 -5.68 42.63
CA LEU A 26 22.84 -6.47 42.17
C LEU A 26 21.80 -5.62 41.43
N LEU A 27 21.61 -4.35 41.85
CA LEU A 27 20.74 -3.40 41.16
C LEU A 27 21.31 -2.93 39.82
N THR A 28 22.63 -2.81 39.66
CA THR A 28 23.26 -2.45 38.38
C THR A 28 23.23 -3.59 37.36
N VAL A 29 23.28 -4.85 37.79
CA VAL A 29 23.17 -6.00 36.87
C VAL A 29 21.71 -6.23 36.42
N ALA A 30 20.73 -5.87 37.24
CA ALA A 30 19.31 -5.96 36.88
C ALA A 30 18.89 -4.98 35.76
N GLY A 31 19.63 -3.89 35.55
CA GLY A 31 19.37 -2.88 34.51
C GLY A 31 20.10 -3.08 33.18
N CYS A 32 20.89 -4.15 33.02
CA CYS A 32 21.72 -4.39 31.82
C CYS A 32 21.31 -5.63 31.02
N THR A 33 20.05 -6.04 31.08
CA THR A 33 19.53 -7.13 30.25
C THR A 33 19.12 -6.62 28.86
N ARG A 34 19.25 -7.46 27.83
CA ARG A 34 18.83 -7.12 26.46
C ARG A 34 17.36 -6.70 26.39
N SER A 35 16.49 -7.43 27.09
CA SER A 35 15.05 -7.13 27.18
C SER A 35 14.76 -5.74 27.71
N HIS A 36 15.43 -5.33 28.79
CA HIS A 36 15.28 -3.99 29.36
C HIS A 36 15.61 -2.88 28.35
N TYR A 37 16.73 -3.00 27.63
CA TYR A 37 17.09 -2.00 26.61
C TYR A 37 16.12 -1.99 25.43
N ARG A 38 15.62 -3.15 25.00
CA ARG A 38 14.60 -3.24 23.94
C ARG A 38 13.29 -2.59 24.37
N GLU A 39 12.74 -2.97 25.52
CA GLU A 39 11.48 -2.44 26.03
C GLU A 39 11.56 -0.93 26.31
N GLN A 40 12.69 -0.45 26.84
CA GLN A 40 12.92 0.98 27.01
C GLN A 40 12.89 1.71 25.67
N ALA A 41 13.61 1.19 24.66
CA ALA A 41 13.63 1.77 23.33
C ALA A 41 12.23 1.78 22.70
N ASP A 42 11.47 0.68 22.81
CA ASP A 42 10.11 0.57 22.30
C ASP A 42 9.18 1.64 22.91
N ILE A 43 9.22 1.82 24.24
CA ILE A 43 8.42 2.83 24.94
C ILE A 43 8.75 4.24 24.44
N GLU A 44 10.04 4.60 24.39
CA GLU A 44 10.48 5.93 23.95
C GLU A 44 10.13 6.20 22.47
N VAL A 45 10.30 5.20 21.61
CA VAL A 45 9.97 5.28 20.18
C VAL A 45 8.48 5.43 19.96
N TYR A 46 7.64 4.62 20.60
CA TYR A 46 6.19 4.71 20.43
C TYR A 46 5.63 6.03 20.96
N HIS A 47 6.18 6.57 22.05
CA HIS A 47 5.85 7.92 22.48
C HIS A 47 6.26 8.97 21.45
N ALA A 48 7.47 8.89 20.90
CA ALA A 48 7.93 9.84 19.88
C ALA A 48 7.07 9.81 18.60
N ILE A 49 6.62 8.62 18.17
CA ILE A 49 5.71 8.47 17.03
C ILE A 49 4.33 9.03 17.37
N ALA A 50 3.76 8.67 18.53
CA ALA A 50 2.45 9.14 18.98
C ALA A 50 2.40 10.67 19.06
N ASP A 51 3.43 11.31 19.61
CA ASP A 51 3.56 12.77 19.69
C ASP A 51 3.46 13.46 18.31
N LYS A 52 3.93 12.81 17.24
CA LYS A 52 3.87 13.35 15.86
C LYS A 52 2.61 12.92 15.10
N ALA A 53 1.94 11.86 15.57
CA ALA A 53 0.69 11.33 15.01
C ALA A 53 -0.56 11.93 15.66
N ASP A 54 -0.43 12.78 16.69
CA ASP A 54 -1.52 13.50 17.37
C ASP A 54 -2.11 14.63 16.51
N SER A 55 -2.58 14.30 15.30
CA SER A 55 -3.30 15.20 14.40
C SER A 55 -4.56 14.51 13.89
N PRO A 56 -5.73 15.17 13.96
CA PRO A 56 -6.96 14.64 13.37
C PRO A 56 -6.85 14.34 11.86
N LYS A 57 -5.92 14.98 11.15
CA LYS A 57 -5.74 14.85 9.69
C LYS A 57 -4.97 13.59 9.28
N TRP A 58 -4.14 13.00 10.15
CA TRP A 58 -3.34 11.80 9.86
C TRP A 58 -3.19 10.88 11.08
N PRO A 59 -4.30 10.35 11.63
CA PRO A 59 -4.22 9.49 12.80
C PRO A 59 -3.51 8.17 12.46
N LEU A 60 -2.49 7.84 13.26
CA LEU A 60 -1.79 6.54 13.18
C LEU A 60 -2.12 5.75 14.45
N THR A 61 -3.06 4.81 14.36
CA THR A 61 -3.56 4.02 15.50
C THR A 61 -2.78 2.75 15.78
N ASP A 62 -2.09 2.19 14.79
CA ASP A 62 -1.29 0.97 14.94
C ASP A 62 0.09 1.15 14.31
N ALA A 63 1.08 1.44 15.15
CA ALA A 63 2.48 1.67 14.76
C ALA A 63 3.42 0.60 15.36
N GLY A 64 2.87 -0.52 15.84
CA GLY A 64 3.65 -1.62 16.39
C GLY A 64 4.58 -2.22 15.35
N ILE A 65 5.82 -2.56 15.76
CA ILE A 65 6.79 -3.20 14.85
C ILE A 65 6.74 -4.72 14.91
N THR A 66 6.22 -5.29 15.99
CA THR A 66 6.19 -6.74 16.17
C THR A 66 4.89 -7.28 15.57
N PRO A 67 4.93 -8.15 14.55
CA PRO A 67 3.73 -8.77 14.01
C PRO A 67 3.03 -9.61 15.08
N GLY A 68 1.70 -9.64 15.09
CA GLY A 68 0.91 -10.51 15.97
C GLY A 68 0.82 -11.96 15.45
N PRO A 69 0.35 -12.93 16.25
CA PRO A 69 0.25 -14.36 15.89
C PRO A 69 -0.64 -14.67 14.68
N GLU A 70 -1.50 -13.74 14.29
CA GLU A 70 -2.31 -13.74 13.08
C GLU A 70 -1.50 -13.47 11.80
N SER A 71 -0.30 -12.90 11.92
CA SER A 71 0.60 -12.63 10.80
C SER A 71 1.50 -13.83 10.52
N ARG A 72 1.75 -14.09 9.23
CA ARG A 72 2.79 -15.02 8.76
C ARG A 72 4.20 -14.60 9.16
N LEU A 73 4.41 -13.31 9.44
CA LEU A 73 5.69 -12.75 9.85
C LEU A 73 5.95 -12.91 11.35
N PHE A 74 5.01 -13.49 12.09
CA PHE A 74 5.13 -13.72 13.52
C PHE A 74 6.27 -14.69 13.86
N ASP A 75 7.12 -14.27 14.80
CA ASP A 75 8.11 -15.12 15.44
C ASP A 75 7.65 -15.43 16.88
N PRO A 76 7.38 -16.71 17.24
CA PRO A 76 6.94 -17.10 18.57
C PRO A 76 8.08 -17.14 19.61
N PHE A 77 9.34 -16.97 19.21
CA PHE A 77 10.48 -17.07 20.11
C PHE A 77 10.79 -15.75 20.84
N ASP A 78 11.60 -15.86 21.89
CA ASP A 78 12.13 -14.69 22.60
C ASP A 78 13.02 -13.85 21.67
N PRO A 79 12.68 -12.59 21.37
CA PRO A 79 13.45 -11.76 20.45
C PRO A 79 14.87 -11.45 20.97
N ASP A 80 15.11 -11.51 22.28
CA ASP A 80 16.43 -11.23 22.86
C ASP A 80 17.37 -12.44 22.79
N HIS A 81 16.79 -13.64 22.78
CA HIS A 81 17.45 -14.93 22.79
C HIS A 81 16.83 -15.88 21.75
N PRO A 82 16.84 -15.50 20.45
CA PRO A 82 16.24 -16.35 19.43
C PRO A 82 17.07 -17.65 19.27
N PRO A 83 16.41 -18.78 18.97
CA PRO A 83 17.09 -20.01 18.60
C PRO A 83 17.77 -19.89 17.22
N LEU A 84 18.70 -20.80 16.91
CA LEU A 84 19.36 -20.85 15.61
C LEU A 84 18.35 -21.28 14.52
N PRO A 85 18.15 -20.51 13.44
CA PRO A 85 17.30 -20.93 12.32
C PRO A 85 17.92 -22.10 11.55
N PRO A 86 17.13 -22.85 10.76
CA PRO A 86 17.67 -23.90 9.90
C PRO A 86 18.64 -23.29 8.86
N ASP A 87 19.86 -23.80 8.83
CA ASP A 87 20.95 -23.32 7.98
C ASP A 87 21.31 -24.32 6.87
N ASP A 88 21.96 -23.83 5.81
CA ASP A 88 22.53 -24.67 4.75
C ASP A 88 23.67 -25.54 5.31
N PRO A 89 23.76 -26.85 5.00
CA PRO A 89 24.80 -27.72 5.56
C PRO A 89 26.25 -27.30 5.25
N ALA A 90 26.52 -26.58 4.17
CA ALA A 90 27.86 -26.09 3.85
C ALA A 90 28.18 -24.80 4.62
N ALA A 91 27.24 -23.86 4.69
CA ALA A 91 27.36 -22.66 5.52
C ALA A 91 27.49 -23.00 7.01
N HIS A 92 26.71 -23.98 7.49
CA HIS A 92 26.72 -24.43 8.87
C HIS A 92 28.10 -24.95 9.31
N LYS A 93 28.84 -25.62 8.42
CA LYS A 93 30.22 -26.04 8.71
C LYS A 93 31.14 -24.85 8.96
N LEU A 94 30.93 -23.74 8.22
CA LEU A 94 31.71 -22.52 8.40
C LEU A 94 31.42 -21.87 9.76
N MET A 95 30.26 -22.08 10.38
CA MET A 95 30.04 -21.59 11.74
C MET A 95 30.89 -22.30 12.80
N HIS A 96 31.23 -23.56 12.56
CA HIS A 96 32.02 -24.40 13.48
C HIS A 96 33.52 -24.37 13.17
N VAL A 97 33.90 -24.17 11.90
CA VAL A 97 35.31 -24.05 11.48
C VAL A 97 35.45 -23.03 10.35
N VAL A 98 36.10 -21.89 10.63
CA VAL A 98 36.48 -20.89 9.61
C VAL A 98 38.00 -20.87 9.48
N ASP A 99 38.52 -21.04 8.27
CA ASP A 99 39.98 -20.94 8.00
C ASP A 99 40.82 -21.78 9.00
N CYS A 100 40.41 -23.05 9.16
CA CYS A 100 40.99 -24.02 10.10
C CYS A 100 40.97 -23.61 11.59
N LYS A 101 40.18 -22.61 11.98
CA LYS A 101 40.00 -22.17 13.37
C LYS A 101 38.63 -22.60 13.86
N GLU A 102 38.57 -23.16 15.08
CA GLU A 102 37.30 -23.48 15.73
C GLU A 102 36.45 -22.20 15.87
N GLY A 103 35.20 -22.30 15.46
CA GLY A 103 34.19 -21.26 15.65
C GLY A 103 33.64 -21.23 17.08
N TYR A 104 32.65 -20.38 17.30
CA TYR A 104 32.07 -20.18 18.61
C TYR A 104 31.25 -21.39 19.09
N LYS A 105 31.52 -21.91 20.29
CA LYS A 105 30.94 -23.19 20.78
C LYS A 105 29.48 -23.10 21.23
N HIS A 106 28.94 -21.89 21.39
CA HIS A 106 27.63 -21.66 22.00
C HIS A 106 26.58 -21.13 21.01
N TRP A 107 26.75 -21.39 19.70
CA TRP A 107 25.73 -21.06 18.70
C TRP A 107 24.36 -21.67 19.03
N HIS A 108 24.33 -22.89 19.56
CA HIS A 108 23.10 -23.63 19.90
C HIS A 108 22.56 -23.37 21.33
N LYS A 109 23.10 -22.38 22.07
CA LYS A 109 22.76 -22.16 23.48
C LYS A 109 21.26 -21.88 23.70
N ASN A 110 20.61 -21.22 22.75
CA ASN A 110 19.21 -20.85 22.81
C ASN A 110 18.28 -21.86 22.14
N GLY A 111 18.81 -23.04 21.75
CA GLY A 111 18.08 -24.04 20.98
C GLY A 111 18.14 -23.79 19.47
N ASP A 112 17.54 -24.71 18.72
CA ASP A 112 17.46 -24.68 17.26
C ASP A 112 15.99 -24.62 16.84
N ALA A 113 15.66 -23.68 15.95
CA ALA A 113 14.32 -23.54 15.41
C ALA A 113 14.07 -24.66 14.37
N PRO A 114 12.90 -25.32 14.41
CA PRO A 114 12.59 -26.36 13.44
C PRO A 114 12.35 -25.80 12.03
N ALA A 115 11.96 -24.54 11.90
CA ALA A 115 11.65 -23.85 10.65
C ALA A 115 11.81 -22.33 10.80
N VAL A 116 11.88 -21.61 9.68
CA VAL A 116 11.83 -20.14 9.64
C VAL A 116 10.39 -19.63 9.70
N GLU A 117 9.43 -20.39 9.17
CA GLU A 117 8.01 -20.04 9.17
C GLU A 117 7.22 -20.94 10.12
N PHE A 118 6.36 -20.34 10.93
CA PHE A 118 5.45 -21.04 11.83
C PHE A 118 4.02 -20.98 11.30
N PRO A 119 3.34 -22.10 11.03
CA PRO A 119 2.07 -22.11 10.29
C PRO A 119 0.83 -21.70 11.10
N THR A 120 0.98 -21.12 12.30
CA THR A 120 -0.12 -20.74 13.20
C THR A 120 -1.05 -19.69 12.60
N TRP A 121 -0.49 -18.79 11.79
CA TRP A 121 -1.23 -17.73 11.09
C TRP A 121 -2.34 -18.27 10.18
N ARG A 122 -2.22 -19.50 9.66
CA ARG A 122 -3.24 -20.12 8.79
C ARG A 122 -4.58 -20.26 9.47
N ASN A 123 -4.60 -20.42 10.80
CA ASN A 123 -5.84 -20.53 11.58
C ASN A 123 -6.67 -19.24 11.61
N TRP A 124 -6.08 -18.10 11.20
CA TRP A 124 -6.73 -16.80 11.19
C TRP A 124 -7.32 -16.43 9.82
N LEU A 125 -7.13 -17.28 8.81
CA LEU A 125 -7.74 -17.11 7.49
C LEU A 125 -9.20 -17.57 7.50
N VAL A 126 -10.00 -16.94 6.64
CA VAL A 126 -11.41 -17.31 6.43
C VAL A 126 -11.48 -18.42 5.39
N TYR A 127 -11.97 -19.58 5.80
CA TYR A 127 -12.16 -20.74 4.93
C TYR A 127 -13.63 -20.94 4.59
N ASP A 128 -13.92 -21.39 3.36
CA ASP A 128 -15.25 -21.88 2.97
C ASP A 128 -15.51 -23.32 3.44
N SER A 129 -16.66 -23.87 3.06
CA SER A 129 -17.05 -25.26 3.35
C SER A 129 -16.18 -26.31 2.63
N GLU A 130 -15.45 -25.91 1.58
CA GLU A 130 -14.57 -26.77 0.79
C GLU A 130 -13.11 -26.72 1.31
N GLY A 131 -12.81 -25.84 2.26
CA GLY A 131 -11.48 -25.65 2.83
C GLY A 131 -10.60 -24.69 2.04
N GLN A 132 -11.17 -23.87 1.15
CA GLN A 132 -10.48 -22.86 0.35
C GLN A 132 -10.55 -21.51 1.06
N VAL A 133 -9.50 -20.69 0.94
CA VAL A 133 -9.46 -19.37 1.56
C VAL A 133 -10.25 -18.39 0.71
N VAL A 134 -11.28 -17.78 1.30
CA VAL A 134 -12.14 -16.83 0.60
C VAL A 134 -11.56 -15.43 0.76
N LEU A 135 -11.33 -14.77 -0.38
CA LEU A 135 -10.89 -13.38 -0.44
C LEU A 135 -11.98 -12.51 -1.08
N ASP A 136 -12.59 -11.68 -0.25
CA ASP A 136 -13.36 -10.49 -0.64
C ASP A 136 -12.50 -9.23 -0.46
N LEU A 137 -12.99 -8.05 -0.86
CA LEU A 137 -12.21 -6.82 -0.74
C LEU A 137 -11.76 -6.52 0.71
N PRO A 138 -12.63 -6.58 1.74
CA PRO A 138 -12.20 -6.39 3.13
C PRO A 138 -11.18 -7.43 3.63
N THR A 139 -11.39 -8.72 3.39
CA THR A 139 -10.46 -9.78 3.83
C THR A 139 -9.14 -9.72 3.08
N THR A 140 -9.17 -9.38 1.78
CA THR A 140 -7.95 -9.19 0.98
C THR A 140 -7.06 -8.11 1.58
N VAL A 141 -7.65 -6.96 1.90
CA VAL A 141 -6.94 -5.81 2.47
C VAL A 141 -6.43 -6.12 3.88
N ASP A 142 -7.25 -6.75 4.72
CA ASP A 142 -6.85 -7.17 6.08
C ASP A 142 -5.68 -8.17 6.03
N VAL A 143 -5.77 -9.18 5.16
CA VAL A 143 -4.69 -10.15 4.94
C VAL A 143 -3.42 -9.45 4.43
N ALA A 144 -3.55 -8.47 3.53
CA ALA A 144 -2.42 -7.70 3.00
C ALA A 144 -1.70 -6.91 4.10
N TYR A 145 -2.43 -6.16 4.93
CA TYR A 145 -1.83 -5.36 6.01
C TYR A 145 -1.12 -6.24 7.05
N ARG A 146 -1.66 -7.43 7.35
CA ARG A 146 -1.06 -8.34 8.33
C ARG A 146 0.17 -9.09 7.81
N ASN A 147 0.17 -9.50 6.55
CA ASN A 147 1.15 -10.46 6.01
C ASN A 147 2.14 -9.85 5.02
N SER A 148 1.88 -8.65 4.51
CA SER A 148 2.78 -8.00 3.54
C SER A 148 4.10 -7.60 4.17
N ARG A 149 5.19 -8.04 3.53
CA ARG A 149 6.57 -7.68 3.90
C ARG A 149 6.87 -6.21 3.61
N GLU A 150 6.21 -5.64 2.61
CA GLU A 150 6.42 -4.24 2.22
C GLU A 150 5.79 -3.30 3.24
N TYR A 151 4.60 -3.64 3.73
CA TYR A 151 3.95 -2.92 4.82
C TYR A 151 4.76 -3.00 6.12
N GLN A 152 5.22 -4.21 6.47
CA GLN A 152 6.09 -4.42 7.63
C GLN A 152 7.40 -3.59 7.55
N ARG A 153 8.07 -3.55 6.40
CA ARG A 153 9.28 -2.72 6.20
C ARG A 153 9.01 -1.23 6.36
N ALA A 154 7.83 -0.76 5.98
CA ALA A 154 7.43 0.64 6.16
C ALA A 154 7.31 1.00 7.65
N LEU A 155 6.71 0.11 8.46
CA LEU A 155 6.65 0.25 9.91
C LEU A 155 8.05 0.22 10.54
N GLU A 156 8.90 -0.70 10.12
CA GLU A 156 10.29 -0.80 10.58
C GLU A 156 11.09 0.47 10.27
N ASN A 157 10.95 1.03 9.07
CA ASN A 157 11.61 2.29 8.70
C ASN A 157 11.12 3.49 9.53
N LEU A 158 9.82 3.55 9.83
CA LEU A 158 9.26 4.57 10.73
C LEU A 158 9.85 4.44 12.14
N TYR A 159 9.91 3.22 12.67
CA TYR A 159 10.52 2.93 13.97
C TYR A 159 12.01 3.31 14.01
N LEU A 160 12.78 2.95 12.98
CA LEU A 160 14.20 3.32 12.88
C LEU A 160 14.40 4.84 12.80
N SER A 161 13.50 5.56 12.12
CA SER A 161 13.52 7.03 12.10
C SER A 161 13.22 7.63 13.47
N ALA A 162 12.36 7.00 14.27
CA ALA A 162 12.06 7.43 15.63
C ALA A 162 13.22 7.16 16.59
N LEU A 163 13.95 6.05 16.42
CA LEU A 163 15.18 5.78 17.16
C LEU A 163 16.21 6.89 16.99
N ASP A 164 16.36 7.43 15.77
CA ASP A 164 17.27 8.55 15.52
C ASP A 164 16.87 9.80 16.34
N VAL A 165 15.56 10.07 16.52
CA VAL A 165 15.06 11.15 17.38
C VAL A 165 15.34 10.89 18.86
N THR A 166 15.07 9.68 19.35
CA THR A 166 15.37 9.33 20.75
C THR A 166 16.86 9.50 21.07
N PHE A 167 17.74 9.13 20.13
CA PHE A 167 19.18 9.33 20.25
C PHE A 167 19.57 10.81 20.28
N GLU A 168 19.04 11.66 19.37
CA GLU A 168 19.35 13.09 19.39
C GLU A 168 18.82 13.79 20.64
N ARG A 169 17.68 13.35 21.20
CA ARG A 169 17.17 13.83 22.50
C ARG A 169 18.10 13.44 23.65
N PHE A 170 18.55 12.18 23.69
CA PHE A 170 19.47 11.66 24.71
C PHE A 170 20.81 12.42 24.79
N ARG A 171 21.24 13.07 23.70
CA ARG A 171 22.46 13.91 23.71
C ARG A 171 22.34 15.15 24.60
N PHE A 172 21.14 15.61 24.89
CA PHE A 172 20.86 16.74 25.79
C PHE A 172 20.61 16.31 27.24
N ASP A 173 20.49 15.01 27.49
CA ASP A 173 20.31 14.45 28.82
C ASP A 173 21.65 14.27 29.56
N ALA A 174 21.56 13.97 30.86
CA ALA A 174 22.75 13.64 31.64
C ALA A 174 23.17 12.19 31.35
N GLN A 175 24.34 12.03 30.74
CA GLN A 175 24.93 10.76 30.38
C GLN A 175 25.87 10.30 31.48
N PHE A 176 25.67 9.09 31.99
CA PHE A 176 26.46 8.52 33.07
C PHE A 176 27.38 7.43 32.51
N PHE A 177 28.67 7.58 32.75
CA PHE A 177 29.70 6.61 32.38
C PHE A 177 30.39 6.12 33.65
N ALA A 178 30.73 4.84 33.70
CA ALA A 178 31.56 4.27 34.75
C ALA A 178 32.45 3.18 34.16
N GLY A 179 33.75 3.26 34.46
CA GLY A 179 34.78 2.40 33.92
C GLY A 179 35.64 1.78 35.02
N THR A 180 36.15 0.57 34.74
CA THR A 180 37.24 -0.02 35.52
C THR A 180 38.27 -0.58 34.56
N GLY A 181 39.45 0.04 34.51
CA GLY A 181 40.59 -0.40 33.74
C GLY A 181 41.64 -1.05 34.64
N THR A 182 42.09 -2.24 34.29
CA THR A 182 43.24 -2.88 34.94
C THR A 182 44.37 -3.01 33.94
N THR A 183 45.49 -2.35 34.20
CA THR A 183 46.68 -2.41 33.34
C THR A 183 47.85 -2.97 34.12
N TRP A 184 48.48 -4.00 33.55
CA TRP A 184 49.75 -4.51 34.04
C TRP A 184 50.85 -4.06 33.09
N THR A 185 51.83 -3.35 33.63
CA THR A 185 52.99 -2.88 32.89
C THR A 185 54.24 -3.54 33.43
N ALA A 186 55.02 -4.15 32.55
CA ALA A 186 56.34 -4.69 32.88
C ALA A 186 57.39 -4.14 31.93
N ASP A 187 58.31 -3.36 32.49
CA ASP A 187 59.41 -2.76 31.75
C ASP A 187 60.71 -3.49 32.01
N GLY A 188 61.39 -3.85 30.91
CA GLY A 188 62.73 -4.40 30.95
C GLY A 188 63.77 -3.37 31.38
N GLN A 189 64.87 -3.84 31.96
CA GLN A 189 65.94 -3.01 32.53
C GLN A 189 66.61 -2.03 31.54
N SER A 190 66.54 -2.31 30.24
CA SER A 190 67.13 -1.47 29.19
C SER A 190 66.12 -0.55 28.48
N ARG A 191 64.88 -0.45 28.97
CA ARG A 191 63.90 0.49 28.41
C ARG A 191 64.35 1.94 28.68
N PRO A 192 64.42 2.82 27.66
CA PRO A 192 64.79 4.22 27.85
C PRO A 192 63.89 4.89 28.89
N GLY A 193 64.48 5.51 29.91
CA GLY A 193 63.74 6.13 31.02
C GLY A 193 63.56 5.26 32.27
N SER A 194 63.82 3.94 32.24
CA SER A 194 63.64 3.06 33.42
C SER A 194 64.80 3.08 34.43
N GLY A 195 65.83 3.92 34.19
CA GLY A 195 66.95 4.09 35.12
C GLY A 195 67.78 2.83 35.37
N GLY A 196 67.75 1.84 34.47
CA GLY A 196 68.48 0.58 34.60
C GLY A 196 67.80 -0.47 35.49
N ARG A 197 66.52 -0.28 35.85
CA ARG A 197 65.76 -1.19 36.73
C ARG A 197 64.55 -1.77 36.01
N SER A 198 64.17 -2.98 36.40
CA SER A 198 62.90 -3.59 35.97
C SER A 198 61.76 -3.01 36.80
N LEU A 199 60.73 -2.51 36.13
CA LEU A 199 59.49 -2.05 36.75
C LEU A 199 58.40 -3.09 36.50
N SER A 200 57.64 -3.44 37.53
CA SER A 200 56.42 -4.23 37.38
C SER A 200 55.33 -3.57 38.21
N GLU A 201 54.29 -3.12 37.54
CA GLU A 201 53.21 -2.32 38.13
C GLU A 201 51.86 -2.88 37.69
N LEU A 202 50.92 -2.99 38.62
CA LEU A 202 49.51 -3.20 38.36
C LEU A 202 48.76 -1.93 38.76
N ALA A 203 48.16 -1.26 37.78
CA ALA A 203 47.30 -0.12 38.01
C ALA A 203 45.84 -0.53 37.81
N VAL A 204 44.99 -0.22 38.78
CA VAL A 204 43.54 -0.29 38.67
C VAL A 204 43.00 1.14 38.70
N LEU A 205 42.39 1.54 37.59
CA LEU A 205 41.76 2.83 37.40
C LEU A 205 40.26 2.60 37.43
N ASN A 206 39.57 3.25 38.38
CA ASN A 206 38.13 3.31 38.41
C ASN A 206 37.72 4.75 38.08
N ASP A 207 36.87 4.93 37.09
CA ASP A 207 36.37 6.25 36.71
C ASP A 207 34.84 6.25 36.68
N ALA A 208 34.26 7.41 36.98
CA ALA A 208 32.86 7.69 36.78
C ALA A 208 32.74 9.12 36.22
N GLU A 209 32.01 9.30 35.13
CA GLU A 209 31.83 10.58 34.45
C GLU A 209 30.34 10.86 34.26
N VAL A 210 29.94 12.11 34.48
CA VAL A 210 28.63 12.62 34.05
C VAL A 210 28.85 13.71 33.02
N ARG A 211 28.25 13.56 31.84
CA ARG A 211 28.32 14.52 30.73
C ARG A 211 26.93 15.03 30.37
N LYS A 212 26.83 16.32 30.04
CA LYS A 212 25.59 16.92 29.52
C LYS A 212 25.88 18.03 28.53
N LEU A 213 25.18 18.02 27.39
CA LEU A 213 25.15 19.12 26.42
C LEU A 213 23.97 20.05 26.71
N THR A 214 24.20 21.36 26.74
CA THR A 214 23.15 22.36 26.92
C THR A 214 22.61 22.87 25.58
N SER A 215 21.38 23.39 25.57
CA SER A 215 20.78 24.00 24.36
C SER A 215 21.58 25.18 23.79
N SER A 216 22.46 25.82 24.58
CA SER A 216 23.35 26.90 24.12
C SER A 216 24.66 26.39 23.52
N GLY A 217 24.93 25.07 23.56
CA GLY A 217 26.17 24.44 23.07
C GLY A 217 27.23 24.23 24.13
N GLY A 218 26.91 24.51 25.39
CA GLY A 218 27.83 24.28 26.50
C GLY A 218 27.92 22.80 26.83
N GLU A 219 29.13 22.26 26.96
CA GLU A 219 29.36 20.91 27.43
C GLU A 219 29.81 20.95 28.89
N PHE A 220 29.08 20.25 29.75
CA PHE A 220 29.38 20.09 31.17
C PHE A 220 29.79 18.65 31.45
N VAL A 221 30.98 18.48 32.01
CA VAL A 221 31.57 17.18 32.37
C VAL A 221 31.97 17.22 33.84
N VAL A 222 31.59 16.20 34.60
CA VAL A 222 32.05 15.97 35.98
C VAL A 222 32.62 14.56 36.07
N GLY A 223 33.90 14.46 36.39
CA GLY A 223 34.65 13.22 36.49
C GLY A 223 35.04 12.90 37.94
N LEU A 224 34.98 11.63 38.31
CA LEU A 224 35.55 11.09 39.52
C LEU A 224 36.45 9.92 39.12
N ALA A 225 37.76 10.05 39.31
CA ALA A 225 38.73 9.02 39.00
C ALA A 225 39.47 8.57 40.26
N ASN A 226 39.57 7.27 40.49
CA ASN A 226 40.37 6.64 41.53
C ASN A 226 41.45 5.77 40.89
N SER A 227 42.71 6.01 41.24
CA SER A 227 43.86 5.24 40.80
C SER A 227 44.47 4.48 41.98
N LEU A 228 44.64 3.18 41.78
CA LEU A 228 45.24 2.20 42.69
C LEU A 228 46.44 1.59 41.99
N VAL A 229 47.64 1.95 42.42
CA VAL A 229 48.89 1.44 41.83
C VAL A 229 49.61 0.55 42.82
N TRP A 230 49.84 -0.70 42.43
CA TRP A 230 50.68 -1.66 43.16
C TRP A 230 51.96 -1.94 42.38
N GLN A 231 53.10 -1.69 43.02
CA GLN A 231 54.40 -1.92 42.41
C GLN A 231 55.05 -3.19 42.99
N PHE A 232 55.28 -4.19 42.14
CA PHE A 232 55.85 -5.48 42.54
C PHE A 232 57.38 -5.52 42.45
N SER A 233 58.00 -4.60 41.69
CA SER A 233 59.47 -4.44 41.64
C SER A 233 59.90 -3.00 41.38
N GLY A 234 60.87 -2.50 42.16
CA GLY A 234 61.38 -1.12 42.12
C GLY A 234 61.27 -0.43 43.49
N PRO A 235 61.33 0.92 43.59
CA PRO A 235 61.05 1.63 44.85
C PRO A 235 59.63 1.29 45.33
N ASN A 236 59.44 0.97 46.61
CA ASN A 236 58.11 0.65 47.18
C ASN A 236 57.27 1.93 47.31
N GLU A 237 56.48 2.25 46.29
CA GLU A 237 55.48 3.32 46.36
C GLU A 237 54.13 2.77 45.87
N ASP A 238 53.29 2.33 46.81
CA ASP A 238 51.88 2.07 46.54
C ASP A 238 51.15 3.43 46.54
N LEU A 239 50.45 3.75 45.45
CA LEU A 239 49.79 5.05 45.30
C LEU A 239 48.26 4.89 45.25
N PHE A 240 47.59 5.58 46.17
CA PHE A 240 46.14 5.67 46.27
C PHE A 240 45.71 7.11 46.05
N ARG A 241 45.16 7.44 44.88
CA ARG A 241 44.76 8.82 44.55
C ARG A 241 43.36 8.86 43.97
N THR A 242 42.49 9.64 44.58
CA THR A 242 41.19 10.00 44.01
C THR A 242 41.23 11.44 43.54
N VAL A 243 40.69 11.70 42.36
CA VAL A 243 40.54 13.02 41.73
C VAL A 243 39.05 13.20 41.44
N LEU A 244 38.49 14.33 41.86
CA LEU A 244 37.19 14.81 41.41
C LEU A 244 37.46 16.04 40.55
N ASP A 245 37.05 16.01 39.30
CA ASP A 245 37.22 17.09 38.35
C ASP A 245 35.88 17.51 37.72
N PHE A 246 35.84 18.74 37.24
CA PHE A 246 34.76 19.24 36.42
C PHE A 246 35.33 20.11 35.30
N SER A 247 34.63 20.12 34.17
CA SER A 247 34.93 20.95 33.02
C SER A 247 33.63 21.48 32.41
N LEU A 248 33.58 22.78 32.18
CA LEU A 248 32.52 23.46 31.46
C LEU A 248 33.16 24.20 30.28
N VAL A 249 32.76 23.85 29.07
CA VAL A 249 33.18 24.54 27.84
C VAL A 249 31.94 25.16 27.21
N GLN A 250 31.89 26.48 27.08
CA GLN A 250 30.79 27.20 26.44
C GLN A 250 31.30 28.01 25.23
N PRO A 251 30.96 27.59 24.00
CA PRO A 251 31.17 28.41 22.81
C PRO A 251 30.18 29.59 22.79
N LEU A 252 30.66 30.80 22.48
CA LEU A 252 29.84 32.03 22.46
C LEU A 252 29.48 32.52 21.06
N LEU A 253 30.29 32.19 20.04
CA LEU A 253 30.14 32.68 18.67
C LEU A 253 29.94 31.52 17.69
N ARG A 254 31.04 30.91 17.23
CA ARG A 254 31.02 29.73 16.36
C ARG A 254 30.67 28.46 17.13
N PHE A 255 29.88 27.60 16.52
CA PHE A 255 29.30 26.38 17.09
C PHE A 255 28.44 26.60 18.36
N GLY A 256 28.25 27.86 18.76
CA GLY A 256 27.41 28.27 19.87
C GLY A 256 26.03 28.74 19.42
N GLY A 257 25.08 28.70 20.36
CA GLY A 257 23.73 29.17 20.14
C GLY A 257 22.75 28.07 19.70
N ARG A 258 21.48 28.30 20.04
CA ARG A 258 20.40 27.32 19.84
C ARG A 258 20.21 26.94 18.37
N ALA A 259 20.42 27.89 17.45
CA ALA A 259 20.25 27.66 16.02
C ALA A 259 21.20 26.59 15.45
N VAL A 260 22.41 26.43 15.99
CA VAL A 260 23.36 25.40 15.53
C VAL A 260 23.22 24.12 16.33
N VAL A 261 23.13 24.25 17.65
CA VAL A 261 23.17 23.13 18.58
C VAL A 261 21.90 22.29 18.51
N LEU A 262 20.73 22.94 18.38
CA LEU A 262 19.45 22.25 18.25
C LEU A 262 19.13 21.83 16.81
N GLU A 263 19.91 22.22 15.79
CA GLU A 263 19.52 21.92 14.39
C GLU A 263 19.44 20.41 14.15
N ARG A 264 20.41 19.62 14.62
CA ARG A 264 20.37 18.16 14.43
C ARG A 264 19.11 17.53 15.02
N LEU A 265 18.75 17.94 16.24
CA LEU A 265 17.51 17.50 16.88
C LEU A 265 16.28 17.99 16.09
N THR A 266 16.27 19.26 15.71
CA THR A 266 15.18 19.87 14.93
C THR A 266 14.97 19.15 13.60
N GLN A 267 16.05 18.81 12.90
CA GLN A 267 15.99 18.05 11.65
C GLN A 267 15.46 16.64 11.89
N SER A 268 15.99 15.91 12.89
CA SER A 268 15.49 14.57 13.22
C SER A 268 14.00 14.55 13.58
N GLU A 269 13.51 15.53 14.35
CA GLU A 269 12.10 15.63 14.71
C GLU A 269 11.21 15.93 13.50
N ARG A 270 11.71 16.73 12.56
CA ARG A 270 10.98 17.07 11.33
C ARG A 270 10.99 15.93 10.33
N ASP A 271 12.09 15.19 10.25
CA ASP A 271 12.19 13.96 9.46
C ASP A 271 11.23 12.89 9.99
N LEU A 272 11.13 12.72 11.31
CA LEU A 272 10.13 11.83 11.93
C LEU A 272 8.70 12.26 11.61
N LEU A 273 8.37 13.56 11.73
CA LEU A 273 7.05 14.06 11.36
C LEU A 273 6.73 13.81 9.88
N ALA A 274 7.72 14.01 9.00
CA ALA A 274 7.58 13.72 7.58
C ALA A 274 7.34 12.22 7.33
N ASN A 275 8.05 11.33 8.05
CA ASN A 275 7.87 9.88 7.97
C ASN A 275 6.51 9.41 8.52
N VAL A 276 5.98 10.02 9.59
CA VAL A 276 4.64 9.72 10.09
C VAL A 276 3.57 10.06 9.04
N ARG A 277 3.67 11.25 8.44
CA ARG A 277 2.81 11.65 7.32
C ARG A 277 2.94 10.73 6.12
N GLN A 278 4.17 10.33 5.80
CA GLN A 278 4.43 9.40 4.71
C GLN A 278 3.87 8.01 5.01
N MET A 279 3.91 7.54 6.25
CA MET A 279 3.34 6.25 6.65
C MET A 279 1.83 6.25 6.45
N PHE A 280 1.16 7.35 6.82
CA PHE A 280 -0.28 7.49 6.61
C PHE A 280 -0.63 7.47 5.11
N GLN A 281 0.08 8.25 4.30
CA GLN A 281 -0.12 8.25 2.84
C GLN A 281 0.23 6.88 2.22
N PHE A 282 1.29 6.23 2.68
CA PHE A 282 1.68 4.90 2.24
C PHE A 282 0.63 3.85 2.58
N ARG A 283 -0.02 3.94 3.75
CA ARG A 283 -1.15 3.08 4.10
C ARG A 283 -2.29 3.21 3.07
N GLN A 284 -2.63 4.43 2.68
CA GLN A 284 -3.64 4.72 1.65
C GLN A 284 -3.21 4.20 0.27
N GLY A 285 -1.97 4.46 -0.13
CA GLY A 285 -1.44 3.99 -1.41
C GLY A 285 -1.30 2.46 -1.46
N PHE A 286 -0.97 1.81 -0.36
CA PHE A 286 -0.89 0.35 -0.27
C PHE A 286 -2.25 -0.31 -0.50
N PHE A 287 -3.33 0.27 0.03
CA PHE A 287 -4.70 -0.16 -0.31
C PHE A 287 -4.95 -0.05 -1.83
N ILE A 288 -4.59 1.08 -2.44
CA ILE A 288 -4.74 1.29 -3.88
C ILE A 288 -3.92 0.26 -4.68
N ASP A 289 -2.71 -0.07 -4.26
CA ASP A 289 -1.87 -1.05 -4.94
C ASP A 289 -2.43 -2.47 -4.84
N VAL A 290 -2.88 -2.88 -3.66
CA VAL A 290 -3.51 -4.20 -3.45
C VAL A 290 -4.80 -4.33 -4.28
N VAL A 291 -5.65 -3.29 -4.30
CA VAL A 291 -6.96 -3.36 -4.96
C VAL A 291 -6.85 -3.17 -6.47
N THR A 292 -6.01 -2.23 -6.93
CA THR A 292 -5.97 -1.78 -8.33
C THR A 292 -4.67 -2.10 -9.06
N GLY A 293 -3.63 -2.58 -8.36
CA GLY A 293 -2.29 -2.83 -8.92
C GLY A 293 -1.56 -1.55 -9.33
N ARG A 294 -1.93 -0.40 -8.76
CA ARG A 294 -1.33 0.90 -9.05
C ARG A 294 -0.42 1.32 -7.91
N ASN A 295 0.75 1.85 -8.28
CA ASN A 295 1.82 2.22 -7.36
C ASN A 295 1.32 2.96 -6.10
N SER A 296 1.71 2.42 -4.93
CA SER A 296 1.39 2.90 -3.59
C SER A 296 2.08 4.21 -3.16
N GLY A 297 2.92 4.79 -4.01
CA GLY A 297 3.76 5.92 -3.64
C GLY A 297 4.95 5.51 -2.77
N GLU A 298 5.64 6.49 -2.20
CA GLU A 298 6.88 6.26 -1.46
C GLU A 298 6.58 5.80 -0.02
N ALA A 299 7.29 4.78 0.47
CA ALA A 299 7.22 4.36 1.87
C ALA A 299 8.07 5.30 2.78
N PRO A 300 7.88 5.28 4.11
CA PRO A 300 8.80 5.92 5.04
C PRO A 300 10.24 5.47 4.79
N THR A 301 11.18 6.42 4.91
CA THR A 301 12.61 6.14 4.75
C THR A 301 13.40 6.75 5.89
N ARG A 302 14.44 6.06 6.33
CA ARG A 302 15.35 6.58 7.36
C ARG A 302 16.21 7.76 6.86
N THR A 303 16.45 7.86 5.56
CA THR A 303 17.41 8.81 4.95
C THR A 303 16.85 10.20 4.60
N GLY A 304 15.64 10.56 5.06
CA GLY A 304 15.11 11.94 5.03
C GLY A 304 14.75 12.53 3.65
N ARG A 305 15.03 11.86 2.53
CA ARG A 305 14.65 12.30 1.17
C ARG A 305 13.25 11.80 0.76
N ILE A 306 12.27 12.07 1.60
CA ILE A 306 10.90 11.59 1.44
C ILE A 306 10.13 12.50 0.50
N GLY A 307 9.40 11.98 -0.50
CA GLY A 307 8.41 12.71 -1.30
C GLY A 307 9.01 13.72 -2.28
N ALA A 308 10.27 13.54 -2.70
CA ALA A 308 11.00 14.49 -3.54
C ALA A 308 10.58 14.46 -5.02
N ASN A 309 10.09 13.33 -5.51
CA ASN A 309 9.79 13.14 -6.93
C ASN A 309 8.31 13.38 -7.29
N GLY A 310 7.42 13.48 -6.30
CA GLY A 310 5.97 13.37 -6.51
C GLY A 310 5.57 11.96 -6.95
N LEU A 311 4.27 11.71 -7.10
CA LEU A 311 3.72 10.39 -7.44
C LEU A 311 3.79 10.03 -8.95
N GLY A 312 4.35 10.92 -9.78
CA GLY A 312 4.34 10.75 -11.24
C GLY A 312 2.94 10.87 -11.84
N LEU A 313 2.71 10.30 -13.03
CA LEU A 313 1.40 10.22 -13.67
C LEU A 313 0.69 8.91 -13.27
N LEU A 314 -0.07 8.92 -12.18
CA LEU A 314 -0.70 7.70 -11.64
C LEU A 314 -1.80 7.14 -12.54
N ALA A 315 -2.58 8.01 -13.19
CA ALA A 315 -3.60 7.62 -14.16
C ALA A 315 -3.01 7.07 -15.49
N GLY A 316 -1.68 7.11 -15.66
CA GLY A 316 -1.00 6.72 -16.88
C GLY A 316 -1.28 7.67 -18.05
N PHE A 317 -1.00 7.22 -19.27
CA PHE A 317 -1.35 7.94 -20.49
C PHE A 317 -2.60 7.32 -21.13
N PRO A 318 -3.43 8.12 -21.83
CA PRO A 318 -4.52 7.57 -22.62
C PRO A 318 -3.97 6.53 -23.60
N SER A 319 -4.37 5.28 -23.42
CA SER A 319 -3.86 4.15 -24.20
C SER A 319 -4.94 3.08 -24.38
N GLY A 320 -4.77 2.27 -25.41
CA GLY A 320 -5.74 1.22 -25.75
C GLY A 320 -7.08 1.75 -26.26
N ARG A 321 -8.03 0.82 -26.42
CA ARG A 321 -9.38 1.10 -26.94
C ARG A 321 -10.28 1.80 -25.91
N THR A 322 -10.05 1.58 -24.62
CA THR A 322 -10.81 2.20 -23.52
C THR A 322 -10.32 3.60 -23.15
N GLY A 323 -9.11 3.98 -23.60
CA GLY A 323 -8.49 5.27 -23.26
C GLY A 323 -7.89 5.30 -21.84
N THR A 324 -7.85 4.16 -21.16
CA THR A 324 -7.41 4.00 -19.77
C THR A 324 -6.51 2.77 -19.64
N ALA A 325 -5.53 2.82 -18.76
CA ALA A 325 -4.69 1.66 -18.49
C ALA A 325 -5.48 0.58 -17.71
N SER A 326 -5.29 -0.69 -18.04
CA SER A 326 -5.97 -1.84 -17.41
C SER A 326 -5.72 -1.92 -15.90
N ALA A 327 -6.75 -2.28 -15.14
CA ALA A 327 -6.67 -2.55 -13.72
C ALA A 327 -5.83 -3.82 -13.42
N GLY A 328 -5.07 -3.77 -12.32
CA GLY A 328 -4.39 -4.91 -11.71
C GLY A 328 -4.99 -5.22 -10.33
N GLY A 329 -4.20 -5.86 -9.47
CA GLY A 329 -4.61 -6.20 -8.10
C GLY A 329 -5.88 -7.05 -8.05
N LEU A 330 -6.68 -6.86 -7.00
CA LEU A 330 -7.97 -7.54 -6.83
C LEU A 330 -8.95 -7.25 -7.99
N PHE A 331 -9.02 -6.01 -8.46
CA PHE A 331 -9.94 -5.61 -9.54
C PHE A 331 -9.61 -6.30 -10.86
N GLY A 332 -8.31 -6.45 -11.17
CA GLY A 332 -7.85 -7.21 -12.32
C GLY A 332 -8.25 -8.68 -12.25
N LEU A 333 -8.14 -9.31 -11.06
CA LEU A 333 -8.56 -10.70 -10.87
C LEU A 333 -10.07 -10.90 -11.00
N LEU A 334 -10.86 -9.96 -10.45
CA LEU A 334 -12.32 -9.99 -10.61
C LEU A 334 -12.71 -9.80 -12.08
N GLN A 335 -12.03 -8.90 -12.78
CA GLN A 335 -12.23 -8.70 -14.22
C GLN A 335 -11.92 -9.98 -14.99
N ASP A 336 -10.80 -10.65 -14.72
CA ASP A 336 -10.43 -11.91 -15.36
C ASP A 336 -11.48 -13.02 -15.13
N GLN A 337 -11.99 -13.15 -13.90
CA GLN A 337 -13.07 -14.09 -13.59
C GLN A 337 -14.32 -13.79 -14.44
N GLN A 338 -14.69 -12.53 -14.59
CA GLN A 338 -15.86 -12.15 -15.39
C GLN A 338 -15.62 -12.35 -16.90
N GLU A 339 -14.41 -12.07 -17.40
CA GLU A 339 -14.03 -12.36 -18.80
C GLU A 339 -14.06 -13.87 -19.08
N ILE A 340 -13.64 -14.72 -18.14
CA ILE A 340 -13.75 -16.18 -18.24
C ILE A 340 -15.22 -16.60 -18.32
N ARG A 341 -16.11 -16.02 -17.51
CA ARG A 341 -17.56 -16.29 -17.58
C ARG A 341 -18.17 -15.87 -18.91
N ASN A 342 -17.81 -14.68 -19.41
CA ASN A 342 -18.25 -14.22 -20.73
C ASN A 342 -17.75 -15.17 -21.83
N GLN A 343 -16.52 -15.67 -21.73
CA GLN A 343 -15.96 -16.66 -22.65
C GLN A 343 -16.69 -18.01 -22.57
N GLN A 344 -17.09 -18.46 -21.38
CA GLN A 344 -17.91 -19.67 -21.19
C GLN A 344 -19.28 -19.52 -21.88
N ALA A 345 -19.95 -18.39 -21.69
CA ALA A 345 -21.21 -18.09 -22.37
C ALA A 345 -21.04 -18.05 -23.90
N ASN A 346 -19.94 -17.48 -24.41
CA ASN A 346 -19.62 -17.52 -25.84
C ASN A 346 -19.39 -18.95 -26.36
N VAL A 347 -18.70 -19.81 -25.60
CA VAL A 347 -18.52 -21.24 -25.97
C VAL A 347 -19.87 -21.96 -26.00
N ALA A 348 -20.75 -21.75 -25.02
CA ALA A 348 -22.09 -22.31 -25.00
C ALA A 348 -22.93 -21.83 -26.21
N GLY A 349 -22.89 -20.53 -26.51
CA GLY A 349 -23.55 -19.92 -27.66
C GLY A 349 -23.04 -20.46 -29.00
N LEU A 350 -21.72 -20.65 -29.16
CA LEU A 350 -21.13 -21.26 -30.36
C LEU A 350 -21.50 -22.73 -30.51
N ARG A 351 -21.57 -23.50 -29.41
CA ARG A 351 -22.00 -24.90 -29.43
C ARG A 351 -23.46 -25.03 -29.85
N SER A 352 -24.33 -24.19 -29.29
CA SER A 352 -25.74 -24.08 -29.69
C SER A 352 -25.88 -23.71 -31.17
N SER A 353 -25.11 -22.71 -31.63
CA SER A 353 -25.10 -22.27 -33.03
C SER A 353 -24.62 -23.37 -33.99
N LEU A 354 -23.62 -24.16 -33.59
CA LEU A 354 -23.14 -25.30 -34.39
C LEU A 354 -24.22 -26.34 -34.60
N LEU A 355 -24.96 -26.69 -33.54
CA LEU A 355 -26.09 -27.62 -33.60
C LEU A 355 -27.18 -27.11 -34.56
N GLN A 356 -27.52 -25.83 -34.49
CA GLN A 356 -28.48 -25.22 -35.42
C GLN A 356 -27.99 -25.26 -36.87
N LEU A 357 -26.71 -24.94 -37.11
CA LEU A 357 -26.11 -25.00 -38.45
C LEU A 357 -26.06 -26.42 -39.01
N GLU A 358 -25.78 -27.43 -38.17
CA GLU A 358 -25.83 -28.84 -38.57
C GLU A 358 -27.25 -29.26 -38.99
N ALA A 359 -28.28 -28.87 -38.24
CA ALA A 359 -29.67 -29.12 -38.61
C ALA A 359 -30.05 -28.45 -39.94
N VAL A 360 -29.57 -27.23 -40.18
CA VAL A 360 -29.78 -26.49 -41.43
C VAL A 360 -29.01 -27.12 -42.61
N PHE A 361 -27.84 -27.71 -42.35
CA PHE A 361 -27.06 -28.47 -43.33
C PHE A 361 -27.74 -29.79 -43.72
N GLU A 362 -28.26 -30.53 -42.74
CA GLU A 362 -29.06 -31.73 -42.97
C GLU A 362 -30.31 -31.43 -43.82
N ALA A 363 -30.90 -30.25 -43.64
CA ALA A 363 -31.99 -29.75 -44.47
C ALA A 363 -31.56 -29.26 -45.88
N GLY A 364 -30.27 -29.36 -46.22
CA GLY A 364 -29.73 -28.96 -47.53
C GLY A 364 -29.67 -27.45 -47.78
N ARG A 365 -29.80 -26.62 -46.74
CA ARG A 365 -29.91 -25.16 -46.84
C ARG A 365 -28.57 -24.43 -46.72
N ILE A 366 -27.53 -25.06 -46.19
CA ILE A 366 -26.14 -24.56 -46.18
C ILE A 366 -25.16 -25.61 -46.69
N ASN A 367 -23.90 -25.23 -46.90
CA ASN A 367 -22.82 -26.12 -47.32
C ASN A 367 -21.99 -26.62 -46.13
N ARG A 368 -21.25 -27.71 -46.33
CA ARG A 368 -20.39 -28.33 -45.30
C ARG A 368 -19.30 -27.38 -44.78
N LEU A 369 -18.73 -26.56 -45.66
CA LEU A 369 -17.71 -25.59 -45.32
C LEU A 369 -18.16 -24.63 -44.19
N GLN A 370 -19.42 -24.19 -44.21
CA GLN A 370 -19.97 -23.30 -43.19
C GLN A 370 -20.07 -23.99 -41.82
N VAL A 371 -20.43 -25.28 -41.79
CA VAL A 371 -20.43 -26.09 -40.55
C VAL A 371 -19.01 -26.26 -40.03
N ASP A 372 -18.05 -26.56 -40.90
CA ASP A 372 -16.64 -26.71 -40.51
C ASP A 372 -16.03 -25.38 -39.99
N GLN A 373 -16.44 -24.23 -40.55
CA GLN A 373 -16.04 -22.91 -40.04
C GLN A 373 -16.57 -22.64 -38.63
N ALA A 374 -17.84 -22.95 -38.37
CA ALA A 374 -18.41 -22.81 -37.03
C ALA A 374 -17.73 -23.76 -36.02
N ARG A 375 -17.40 -24.98 -36.45
CA ARG A 375 -16.66 -25.94 -35.63
C ARG A 375 -15.25 -25.47 -35.30
N GLN A 376 -14.53 -24.90 -36.28
CA GLN A 376 -13.22 -24.31 -36.04
C GLN A 376 -13.28 -23.15 -35.04
N ALA A 377 -14.31 -22.31 -35.13
CA ALA A 377 -14.51 -21.21 -34.19
C ALA A 377 -14.78 -21.70 -32.76
N LEU A 378 -15.58 -22.75 -32.60
CA LEU A 378 -15.78 -23.41 -31.31
C LEU A 378 -14.47 -23.93 -30.71
N TYR A 379 -13.64 -24.61 -31.51
CA TYR A 379 -12.32 -25.09 -31.03
C TYR A 379 -11.40 -23.95 -30.62
N ASN A 380 -11.38 -22.86 -31.39
CA ASN A 380 -10.61 -21.68 -31.03
C ASN A 380 -11.11 -21.06 -29.72
N ALA A 381 -12.43 -20.95 -29.53
CA ALA A 381 -13.02 -20.40 -28.31
C ALA A 381 -12.74 -21.28 -27.08
N GLN A 382 -12.76 -22.61 -27.22
CA GLN A 382 -12.36 -23.54 -26.18
C GLN A 382 -10.88 -23.39 -25.81
N SER A 383 -10.00 -23.27 -26.82
CA SER A 383 -8.57 -23.02 -26.58
C SER A 383 -8.33 -21.70 -25.85
N SER A 384 -9.05 -20.63 -26.21
CA SER A 384 -8.97 -19.34 -25.53
C SER A 384 -9.47 -19.42 -24.08
N LEU A 385 -10.53 -20.19 -23.82
CA LEU A 385 -11.04 -20.40 -22.46
C LEU A 385 -10.00 -21.08 -21.56
N LEU A 386 -9.41 -22.19 -22.03
CA LEU A 386 -8.35 -22.89 -21.30
C LEU A 386 -7.14 -22.00 -21.04
N THR A 387 -6.77 -21.17 -22.03
CA THR A 387 -5.67 -20.20 -21.88
C THR A 387 -6.00 -19.12 -20.84
N ALA A 388 -7.22 -18.59 -20.86
CA ALA A 388 -7.66 -17.58 -19.89
C ALA A 388 -7.68 -18.14 -18.47
N GLN A 389 -8.12 -19.39 -18.28
CA GLN A 389 -8.09 -20.08 -16.99
C GLN A 389 -6.66 -20.25 -16.46
N ALA A 390 -5.73 -20.76 -17.27
CA ALA A 390 -4.33 -20.90 -16.85
C ALA A 390 -3.64 -19.54 -16.55
N ALA A 391 -4.00 -18.49 -17.31
CA ALA A 391 -3.50 -17.14 -17.08
C ALA A 391 -4.07 -16.51 -15.79
N TYR A 392 -5.32 -16.83 -15.45
CA TYR A 392 -5.94 -16.43 -14.19
C TYR A 392 -5.24 -17.09 -12.99
N GLU A 393 -5.01 -18.41 -13.05
CA GLU A 393 -4.28 -19.14 -11.99
C GLU A 393 -2.88 -18.56 -11.76
N SER A 394 -2.15 -18.27 -12.84
CA SER A 394 -0.82 -17.65 -12.76
C SER A 394 -0.85 -16.25 -12.13
N ARG A 395 -1.88 -15.44 -12.45
CA ARG A 395 -2.06 -14.10 -11.86
C ARG A 395 -2.50 -14.17 -10.41
N LEU A 396 -3.34 -15.12 -10.05
CA LEU A 396 -3.75 -15.38 -8.68
C LEU A 396 -2.54 -15.76 -7.81
N ASP A 397 -1.63 -16.58 -8.32
CA ASP A 397 -0.40 -16.94 -7.60
C ASP A 397 0.54 -15.74 -7.39
N ALA A 398 0.68 -14.87 -8.39
CA ALA A 398 1.42 -13.62 -8.24
C ALA A 398 0.76 -12.71 -7.18
N PHE A 399 -0.57 -12.62 -7.19
CA PHE A 399 -1.33 -11.83 -6.22
C PHE A 399 -1.19 -12.37 -4.79
N LYS A 400 -1.24 -13.69 -4.59
CA LYS A 400 -0.96 -14.33 -3.30
C LYS A 400 0.40 -13.87 -2.75
N ILE A 401 1.44 -13.81 -3.59
CA ILE A 401 2.77 -13.36 -3.18
C ILE A 401 2.75 -11.90 -2.70
N THR A 402 2.05 -11.01 -3.42
CA THR A 402 1.87 -9.60 -3.02
C THR A 402 1.18 -9.49 -1.67
N LEU A 403 0.18 -10.32 -1.39
CA LEU A 403 -0.48 -10.40 -0.08
C LEU A 403 0.39 -11.02 1.02
N GLY A 404 1.59 -11.51 0.70
CA GLY A 404 2.45 -12.24 1.63
C GLY A 404 2.05 -13.71 1.84
N LEU A 405 1.14 -14.24 1.03
CA LEU A 405 0.66 -15.63 1.07
C LEU A 405 1.52 -16.56 0.19
N PRO A 406 1.64 -17.86 0.54
CA PRO A 406 2.30 -18.83 -0.32
C PRO A 406 1.40 -19.24 -1.51
N PRO A 407 1.96 -19.44 -2.72
CA PRO A 407 1.18 -19.85 -3.90
C PRO A 407 0.40 -21.15 -3.74
N ALA A 408 0.95 -22.10 -2.96
CA ALA A 408 0.35 -23.40 -2.69
C ALA A 408 -0.94 -23.34 -1.85
N LEU A 409 -1.30 -22.19 -1.29
CA LEU A 409 -2.55 -22.01 -0.58
C LEU A 409 -3.71 -21.96 -1.59
N ASP A 410 -4.74 -22.76 -1.33
CA ASP A 410 -5.96 -22.76 -2.14
C ASP A 410 -6.81 -21.54 -1.77
N VAL A 411 -7.09 -20.70 -2.76
CA VAL A 411 -7.69 -19.37 -2.57
C VAL A 411 -8.72 -19.13 -3.66
N VAL A 412 -9.90 -18.64 -3.27
CA VAL A 412 -10.95 -18.19 -4.18
C VAL A 412 -11.30 -16.74 -3.93
N ILE A 413 -11.32 -15.96 -5.02
CA ILE A 413 -11.81 -14.59 -4.99
C ILE A 413 -13.34 -14.60 -5.10
N SER A 414 -14.03 -14.05 -4.10
CA SER A 414 -15.49 -14.00 -4.03
C SER A 414 -15.95 -12.61 -3.58
N ASP A 415 -15.95 -11.65 -4.52
CA ASP A 415 -16.40 -10.29 -4.27
C ASP A 415 -17.64 -9.93 -5.13
N PRO A 416 -18.69 -9.30 -4.56
CA PRO A 416 -19.91 -8.97 -5.28
C PRO A 416 -19.77 -7.75 -6.23
N LEU A 417 -18.65 -7.02 -6.22
CA LEU A 417 -18.46 -5.76 -6.95
C LEU A 417 -18.87 -5.85 -8.42
N LEU A 418 -18.40 -6.88 -9.12
CA LEU A 418 -18.64 -7.09 -10.55
C LEU A 418 -19.88 -7.93 -10.87
N LYS A 419 -20.65 -8.35 -9.86
CA LYS A 419 -21.87 -9.14 -10.08
C LYS A 419 -22.87 -8.43 -11.01
N ARG A 420 -22.89 -7.09 -10.99
CA ARG A 420 -23.71 -6.27 -11.90
C ARG A 420 -23.33 -6.40 -13.38
N PHE A 421 -22.12 -6.89 -13.69
CA PHE A 421 -21.62 -7.13 -15.05
C PHE A 421 -21.78 -8.58 -15.51
N GLU A 422 -22.44 -9.43 -14.71
CA GLU A 422 -22.97 -10.70 -15.17
C GLU A 422 -24.16 -10.43 -16.10
N LEU A 423 -23.89 -9.92 -17.31
CA LEU A 423 -24.92 -9.54 -18.27
C LEU A 423 -25.73 -10.76 -18.73
N ILE A 424 -25.07 -11.91 -18.86
CA ILE A 424 -25.70 -13.20 -19.11
C ILE A 424 -25.66 -14.00 -17.81
N ASP A 425 -26.82 -14.48 -17.36
CA ASP A 425 -26.91 -15.28 -16.14
C ASP A 425 -26.18 -16.64 -16.31
N PRO A 426 -25.29 -17.03 -15.38
CA PRO A 426 -24.63 -18.33 -15.43
C PRO A 426 -25.61 -19.51 -15.50
N ASN A 427 -26.77 -19.41 -14.83
CA ASN A 427 -27.78 -20.47 -14.87
C ASN A 427 -28.40 -20.60 -16.26
N ASN A 428 -28.60 -19.49 -16.98
CA ASN A 428 -29.06 -19.52 -18.37
C ASN A 428 -28.02 -20.20 -19.29
N THR A 429 -26.72 -19.95 -19.05
CA THR A 429 -25.64 -20.67 -19.75
C THR A 429 -25.70 -22.18 -19.49
N LEU A 430 -25.91 -22.60 -18.24
CA LEU A 430 -26.08 -24.02 -17.89
C LEU A 430 -27.31 -24.65 -18.55
N LEU A 431 -28.42 -23.91 -18.65
CA LEU A 431 -29.64 -24.35 -19.34
C LEU A 431 -29.43 -24.53 -20.85
N GLN A 432 -28.71 -23.60 -21.50
CA GLN A 432 -28.34 -23.73 -22.91
C GLN A 432 -27.51 -25.00 -23.14
N GLU A 433 -26.50 -25.24 -22.30
CA GLU A 433 -25.72 -26.46 -22.39
C GLU A 433 -26.54 -27.72 -22.11
N ALA A 434 -27.48 -27.68 -21.15
CA ALA A 434 -28.36 -28.80 -20.85
C ALA A 434 -29.26 -29.13 -22.06
N ALA A 435 -29.83 -28.12 -22.71
CA ALA A 435 -30.62 -28.29 -23.93
C ALA A 435 -29.78 -28.90 -25.07
N VAL A 436 -28.55 -28.44 -25.27
CA VAL A 436 -27.63 -29.01 -26.27
C VAL A 436 -27.24 -30.45 -25.93
N ARG A 437 -26.92 -30.74 -24.66
CA ARG A 437 -26.58 -32.11 -24.19
C ARG A 437 -27.71 -33.11 -24.45
N ILE A 438 -28.97 -32.68 -24.31
CA ILE A 438 -30.12 -33.54 -24.59
C ILE A 438 -30.18 -33.90 -26.09
N VAL A 439 -29.86 -32.96 -26.98
CA VAL A 439 -29.82 -33.19 -28.43
C VAL A 439 -28.62 -34.02 -28.85
N ASP A 440 -27.45 -33.80 -28.25
CA ASP A 440 -26.22 -34.55 -28.58
C ASP A 440 -26.39 -36.06 -28.35
N ARG A 441 -27.31 -36.50 -27.48
CA ARG A 441 -27.64 -37.93 -27.30
C ARG A 441 -28.13 -38.60 -28.58
N PHE A 442 -28.75 -37.85 -29.48
CA PHE A 442 -29.18 -38.37 -30.77
C PHE A 442 -28.01 -38.68 -31.72
N ALA A 443 -26.80 -38.20 -31.41
CA ALA A 443 -25.58 -38.50 -32.14
C ALA A 443 -24.74 -39.60 -31.47
N ASP A 444 -25.17 -40.11 -30.31
CA ASP A 444 -24.51 -41.20 -29.59
C ASP A 444 -24.66 -42.52 -30.38
N PRO A 445 -23.56 -43.20 -30.73
CA PRO A 445 -23.62 -44.48 -31.44
C PRO A 445 -24.36 -45.59 -30.67
N ASP A 446 -24.47 -45.49 -29.34
CA ASP A 446 -25.17 -46.45 -28.49
C ASP A 446 -26.68 -46.14 -28.35
N TRP A 447 -27.18 -45.08 -28.99
CA TRP A 447 -28.58 -44.68 -28.92
C TRP A 447 -29.50 -45.64 -29.71
N THR A 448 -30.45 -46.26 -29.01
CA THR A 448 -31.34 -47.32 -29.54
C THR A 448 -32.47 -46.80 -30.43
N GLY A 449 -32.85 -45.53 -30.29
CA GLY A 449 -33.92 -44.91 -31.08
C GLY A 449 -35.31 -45.52 -30.90
N ASP A 450 -35.54 -46.27 -29.83
CA ASP A 450 -36.84 -46.83 -29.51
C ASP A 450 -37.81 -45.77 -28.95
N ALA A 451 -39.11 -46.07 -28.97
CA ALA A 451 -40.15 -45.15 -28.54
C ALA A 451 -39.97 -44.68 -27.08
N ALA A 452 -39.44 -45.54 -26.20
CA ALA A 452 -39.15 -45.17 -24.80
C ALA A 452 -38.00 -44.15 -24.70
N SER A 453 -36.94 -44.29 -25.51
CA SER A 453 -35.84 -43.33 -25.55
C SER A 453 -36.26 -41.98 -26.12
N LEU A 454 -37.14 -41.95 -27.12
CA LEU A 454 -37.71 -40.71 -27.67
C LEU A 454 -38.61 -40.00 -26.65
N GLU A 455 -39.42 -40.75 -25.91
CA GLU A 455 -40.25 -40.19 -24.84
C GLU A 455 -39.40 -39.67 -23.67
N GLN A 456 -38.29 -40.35 -23.33
CA GLN A 456 -37.36 -39.86 -22.32
C GLN A 456 -36.73 -38.52 -22.72
N VAL A 457 -36.38 -38.32 -24.00
CA VAL A 457 -35.88 -37.02 -24.47
C VAL A 457 -36.93 -35.91 -24.33
N ARG A 458 -38.21 -36.21 -24.62
CA ARG A 458 -39.31 -35.27 -24.41
C ARG A 458 -39.46 -34.89 -22.93
N ILE A 459 -39.41 -35.88 -22.04
CA ILE A 459 -39.47 -35.69 -20.58
C ILE A 459 -38.30 -34.81 -20.11
N ASP A 460 -37.08 -35.08 -20.59
CA ASP A 460 -35.90 -34.30 -20.20
C ASP A 460 -35.96 -32.86 -20.70
N LEU A 461 -36.51 -32.61 -21.90
CA LEU A 461 -36.77 -31.24 -22.37
C LEU A 461 -37.81 -30.52 -21.51
N LEU A 462 -38.88 -31.21 -21.11
CA LEU A 462 -39.89 -30.66 -20.20
C LEU A 462 -39.35 -30.44 -18.79
N ALA A 463 -38.37 -31.23 -18.35
CA ALA A 463 -37.74 -31.07 -17.04
C ALA A 463 -36.96 -29.74 -16.91
N LEU A 464 -36.58 -29.11 -18.03
CA LEU A 464 -35.95 -27.78 -18.03
C LEU A 464 -36.96 -26.64 -17.78
N ARG A 465 -38.26 -26.87 -17.97
CA ARG A 465 -39.31 -25.85 -17.84
C ARG A 465 -39.27 -25.05 -16.52
N PRO A 466 -39.23 -25.65 -15.32
CA PRO A 466 -39.24 -24.89 -14.07
C PRO A 466 -38.01 -23.99 -13.91
N GLU A 467 -36.84 -24.45 -14.34
CA GLU A 467 -35.61 -23.64 -14.29
C GLU A 467 -35.67 -22.48 -15.29
N ILE A 468 -36.25 -22.69 -16.48
CA ILE A 468 -36.46 -21.63 -17.48
C ILE A 468 -37.49 -20.60 -17.00
N GLU A 469 -38.58 -21.05 -16.38
CA GLU A 469 -39.57 -20.16 -15.76
C GLU A 469 -38.94 -19.31 -14.65
N ALA A 470 -38.07 -19.89 -13.81
CA ALA A 470 -37.30 -19.14 -12.82
C ALA A 470 -36.38 -18.09 -13.46
N GLN A 471 -35.74 -18.39 -14.59
CA GLN A 471 -34.92 -17.42 -15.32
C GLN A 471 -35.75 -16.28 -15.95
N LEU A 472 -36.98 -16.55 -16.37
CA LEU A 472 -37.91 -15.50 -16.81
C LEU A 472 -38.29 -14.57 -15.66
N ASP A 473 -38.48 -15.10 -14.46
CA ASP A 473 -38.77 -14.28 -13.27
C ASP A 473 -37.56 -13.40 -12.88
N VAL A 474 -36.34 -13.94 -12.99
CA VAL A 474 -35.11 -13.12 -12.84
C VAL A 474 -35.08 -12.00 -13.88
N ALA A 475 -35.37 -12.29 -15.15
CA ALA A 475 -35.40 -11.28 -16.21
C ALA A 475 -36.47 -10.20 -15.97
N ARG A 476 -37.63 -10.56 -15.40
CA ARG A 476 -38.66 -9.57 -14.98
C ARG A 476 -38.17 -8.67 -13.85
N GLY A 477 -37.49 -9.24 -12.84
CA GLY A 477 -36.87 -8.47 -11.76
C GLY A 477 -35.77 -7.52 -12.25
N ASP A 478 -35.00 -7.92 -13.26
CA ASP A 478 -34.00 -7.06 -13.90
C ASP A 478 -34.65 -5.83 -14.57
N ILE A 479 -35.85 -5.98 -15.17
CA ILE A 479 -36.61 -4.87 -15.76
C ILE A 479 -37.10 -3.90 -14.66
N GLU A 480 -37.51 -4.40 -13.50
CA GLU A 480 -37.89 -3.55 -12.36
C GLU A 480 -36.69 -2.74 -11.85
N THR A 481 -35.55 -3.41 -11.66
CA THR A 481 -34.28 -2.77 -11.28
C THR A 481 -33.84 -1.72 -12.30
N LEU A 482 -34.02 -2.00 -13.60
CA LEU A 482 -33.76 -1.04 -14.66
C LEU A 482 -34.63 0.21 -14.49
N ARG A 483 -35.95 0.06 -14.29
CA ARG A 483 -36.89 1.19 -14.12
C ARG A 483 -36.52 2.08 -12.94
N GLU A 484 -36.07 1.50 -11.83
CA GLU A 484 -35.63 2.25 -10.64
C GLU A 484 -34.41 3.13 -10.93
N ARG A 485 -33.49 2.67 -11.80
CA ARG A 485 -32.24 3.37 -12.13
C ARG A 485 -32.31 4.31 -13.33
N LEU A 486 -33.43 4.32 -14.07
CA LEU A 486 -33.62 5.22 -15.22
C LEU A 486 -33.42 6.70 -14.88
N PRO A 487 -33.94 7.26 -13.76
CA PRO A 487 -33.82 8.69 -13.47
C PRO A 487 -32.36 9.15 -13.35
N ASP A 488 -31.51 8.39 -12.66
CA ASP A 488 -30.08 8.70 -12.50
C ASP A 488 -29.37 8.74 -13.85
N ARG A 489 -29.74 7.81 -14.73
CA ARG A 489 -29.20 7.75 -16.08
C ARG A 489 -29.69 8.91 -16.95
N GLU A 490 -30.97 9.29 -16.87
CA GLU A 490 -31.51 10.45 -17.59
C GLU A 490 -30.77 11.72 -17.19
N ALA A 491 -30.57 11.94 -15.88
CA ALA A 491 -29.79 13.05 -15.36
C ALA A 491 -28.35 13.07 -15.92
N ARG A 492 -27.72 11.89 -16.01
CA ARG A 492 -26.38 11.75 -16.56
C ARG A 492 -26.30 12.07 -18.05
N LEU A 493 -27.18 11.50 -18.88
CA LEU A 493 -27.20 11.75 -20.32
C LEU A 493 -27.42 13.23 -20.64
N ASN A 494 -28.33 13.89 -19.90
CA ASN A 494 -28.54 15.34 -20.02
C ASN A 494 -27.25 16.14 -19.72
N SER A 495 -26.46 15.72 -18.73
CA SER A 495 -25.19 16.38 -18.41
C SER A 495 -24.08 16.14 -19.43
N LEU A 496 -24.09 14.99 -20.13
CA LEU A 496 -23.11 14.68 -21.18
C LEU A 496 -23.46 15.34 -22.51
N GLN A 497 -24.75 15.55 -22.79
CA GLN A 497 -25.21 16.17 -24.03
C GLN A 497 -24.71 17.62 -24.20
N THR A 498 -24.42 18.31 -23.09
CA THR A 498 -23.90 19.68 -23.09
C THR A 498 -22.39 19.77 -23.30
N ARG A 499 -21.68 18.63 -23.42
CA ARG A 499 -20.22 18.60 -23.64
C ARG A 499 -19.87 19.02 -25.07
N GLU A 500 -18.76 19.74 -25.20
CA GLU A 500 -18.29 20.32 -26.47
C GLU A 500 -18.10 19.23 -27.53
N GLU A 501 -17.48 18.11 -27.16
CA GLU A 501 -17.19 16.96 -28.03
C GLU A 501 -18.45 16.30 -28.63
N VAL A 502 -19.59 16.40 -27.93
CA VAL A 502 -20.89 15.91 -28.40
C VAL A 502 -21.54 16.93 -29.33
N THR A 503 -21.37 18.22 -29.05
CA THR A 503 -21.98 19.31 -29.84
C THR A 503 -21.24 19.61 -31.15
N GLU A 504 -19.91 19.45 -31.19
CA GLU A 504 -19.09 19.70 -32.37
C GLU A 504 -19.17 18.59 -33.43
N GLY A 505 -19.80 17.45 -33.09
CA GLY A 505 -20.12 16.37 -34.02
C GLY A 505 -19.06 15.27 -34.14
N ASP A 506 -18.08 15.23 -33.24
CA ASP A 506 -17.08 14.15 -33.18
C ASP A 506 -17.67 12.81 -32.72
N LEU A 507 -18.82 12.86 -32.05
CA LEU A 507 -19.53 11.71 -31.49
C LEU A 507 -20.96 11.61 -32.04
N ASP A 508 -21.48 10.38 -32.15
CA ASP A 508 -22.87 10.16 -32.54
C ASP A 508 -23.83 10.70 -31.46
N PRO A 509 -24.59 11.78 -31.75
CA PRO A 509 -25.45 12.41 -30.77
C PRO A 509 -26.64 11.51 -30.37
N GLU A 510 -26.99 10.50 -31.15
CA GLU A 510 -28.09 9.57 -30.81
C GLU A 510 -27.80 8.75 -29.55
N ILE A 511 -26.53 8.52 -29.23
CA ILE A 511 -26.12 7.76 -28.04
C ILE A 511 -26.48 8.50 -26.74
N TYR A 512 -26.49 9.83 -26.78
CA TYR A 512 -26.68 10.69 -25.60
C TYR A 512 -28.11 11.21 -25.45
N ARG A 513 -29.01 10.89 -26.40
CA ARG A 513 -30.39 11.37 -26.41
C ARG A 513 -31.30 10.56 -25.48
N VAL A 514 -31.92 11.26 -24.53
CA VAL A 514 -32.83 10.65 -23.54
C VAL A 514 -34.09 10.05 -24.18
N ASP A 515 -34.63 10.67 -25.21
CA ASP A 515 -35.85 10.19 -25.89
C ASP A 515 -35.61 8.87 -26.62
N ILE A 516 -34.49 8.75 -27.33
CA ILE A 516 -34.07 7.51 -27.99
C ILE A 516 -33.79 6.41 -26.95
N MET A 517 -33.16 6.76 -25.83
CA MET A 517 -32.92 5.83 -24.73
C MET A 517 -34.24 5.28 -24.16
N ARG A 518 -35.25 6.14 -23.95
CA ARG A 518 -36.56 5.73 -23.42
C ARG A 518 -37.30 4.78 -24.37
N GLU A 519 -37.31 5.09 -25.66
CA GLU A 519 -37.91 4.21 -26.68
C GLU A 519 -37.26 2.81 -26.66
N ARG A 520 -35.93 2.75 -26.52
CA ARG A 520 -35.20 1.48 -26.45
C ARG A 520 -35.55 0.68 -25.18
N VAL A 521 -35.67 1.33 -24.03
CA VAL A 521 -36.06 0.66 -22.78
C VAL A 521 -37.48 0.09 -22.89
N GLU A 522 -38.40 0.79 -23.56
CA GLU A 522 -39.74 0.27 -23.84
C GLU A 522 -39.70 -0.95 -24.78
N GLN A 523 -38.85 -0.92 -25.81
CA GLN A 523 -38.65 -2.07 -26.72
C GLN A 523 -38.12 -3.31 -25.98
N VAL A 524 -37.12 -3.15 -25.12
CA VAL A 524 -36.57 -4.26 -24.31
C VAL A 524 -37.64 -4.86 -23.39
N ALA A 525 -38.44 -4.01 -22.75
CA ALA A 525 -39.54 -4.47 -21.91
C ALA A 525 -40.64 -5.20 -22.71
N ALA A 526 -40.92 -4.77 -23.95
CA ALA A 526 -41.88 -5.43 -24.83
C ALA A 526 -41.38 -6.79 -25.34
N ASN A 527 -40.10 -6.93 -25.65
CA ASN A 527 -39.48 -8.17 -26.13
C ASN A 527 -39.61 -9.31 -25.11
N ALA A 528 -39.41 -9.02 -23.83
CA ALA A 528 -39.56 -10.00 -22.75
C ALA A 528 -40.96 -10.65 -22.74
N GLY A 529 -42.02 -9.87 -22.99
CA GLY A 529 -43.39 -10.38 -23.09
C GLY A 529 -43.61 -11.25 -24.33
N LEU A 530 -43.01 -10.90 -25.46
CA LEU A 530 -43.08 -11.70 -26.70
C LEU A 530 -42.33 -13.04 -26.54
N LEU A 531 -41.18 -13.03 -25.87
CA LEU A 531 -40.39 -14.22 -25.61
C LEU A 531 -41.15 -15.22 -24.73
N GLN A 532 -41.82 -14.75 -23.68
CA GLN A 532 -42.68 -15.58 -22.84
C GLN A 532 -43.75 -16.29 -23.67
N ASN A 533 -44.48 -15.54 -24.52
CA ASN A 533 -45.52 -16.12 -25.37
C ASN A 533 -44.97 -17.21 -26.32
N ARG A 534 -43.75 -17.04 -26.83
CA ARG A 534 -43.09 -18.04 -27.70
C ARG A 534 -42.65 -19.28 -26.93
N LEU A 535 -42.17 -19.12 -25.71
CA LEU A 535 -41.83 -20.24 -24.82
C LEU A 535 -43.09 -21.04 -24.45
N GLU A 536 -44.18 -20.37 -24.07
CA GLU A 536 -45.47 -21.01 -23.79
C GLU A 536 -46.00 -21.80 -25.00
N ALA A 537 -45.88 -21.26 -26.21
CA ALA A 537 -46.24 -21.97 -27.44
C ALA A 537 -45.36 -23.20 -27.69
N LEU A 538 -44.06 -23.14 -27.38
CA LEU A 538 -43.14 -24.27 -27.50
C LEU A 538 -43.46 -25.37 -26.46
N TRP A 539 -43.79 -24.99 -25.23
CA TRP A 539 -44.22 -25.93 -24.20
C TRP A 539 -45.53 -26.64 -24.59
N ALA A 540 -46.51 -25.90 -25.12
CA ALA A 540 -47.75 -26.49 -25.62
C ALA A 540 -47.51 -27.49 -26.77
N GLU A 541 -46.54 -27.21 -27.65
CA GLU A 541 -46.13 -28.13 -28.72
C GLU A 541 -45.47 -29.41 -28.16
N LEU A 542 -44.63 -29.30 -27.13
CA LEU A 542 -44.03 -30.45 -26.42
C LEU A 542 -45.07 -31.33 -25.71
N ASP A 543 -46.10 -30.71 -25.15
CA ASP A 543 -47.20 -31.43 -24.51
C ASP A 543 -48.03 -32.19 -25.56
N LEU A 544 -48.37 -31.55 -26.69
CA LEU A 544 -49.06 -32.19 -27.83
C LEU A 544 -48.24 -33.32 -28.48
N LEU A 545 -46.91 -33.24 -28.44
CA LEU A 545 -46.04 -34.30 -28.97
C LEU A 545 -46.19 -35.61 -28.21
N SER A 546 -46.60 -35.60 -26.94
CA SER A 546 -46.82 -36.83 -26.17
C SER A 546 -47.87 -37.76 -26.80
N GLU A 547 -48.90 -37.19 -27.42
CA GLU A 547 -49.99 -37.94 -28.06
C GLU A 547 -49.61 -38.45 -29.46
N THR A 548 -48.72 -37.74 -30.15
CA THR A 548 -48.38 -38.00 -31.56
C THR A 548 -47.10 -38.80 -31.76
N LEU A 549 -46.17 -38.77 -30.79
CA LEU A 549 -44.90 -39.51 -30.84
C LEU A 549 -45.06 -41.02 -31.05
N PRO A 550 -46.02 -41.73 -30.42
CA PRO A 550 -46.19 -43.18 -30.62
C PRO A 550 -46.60 -43.57 -32.04
N GLU A 551 -47.19 -42.63 -32.81
CA GLU A 551 -47.72 -42.87 -34.17
C GLU A 551 -46.72 -42.50 -35.27
N LEU A 552 -45.64 -41.79 -34.94
CA LEU A 552 -44.62 -41.33 -35.88
C LEU A 552 -43.52 -42.37 -36.09
N ASP A 553 -42.93 -42.40 -37.28
CA ASP A 553 -41.72 -43.17 -37.52
C ASP A 553 -40.54 -42.59 -36.72
N THR A 554 -39.61 -43.45 -36.29
CA THR A 554 -38.45 -43.08 -35.46
C THR A 554 -37.67 -41.88 -36.01
N ARG A 555 -37.50 -41.79 -37.34
CA ARG A 555 -36.79 -40.68 -37.98
C ARG A 555 -37.56 -39.37 -37.88
N THR A 556 -38.85 -39.37 -38.21
CA THR A 556 -39.68 -38.16 -38.11
C THR A 556 -39.85 -37.72 -36.66
N ALA A 557 -40.02 -38.64 -35.71
CA ALA A 557 -40.07 -38.34 -34.29
C ALA A 557 -38.76 -37.68 -33.80
N GLN A 558 -37.61 -38.24 -34.19
CA GLN A 558 -36.29 -37.67 -33.89
C GLN A 558 -36.13 -36.28 -34.51
N GLN A 559 -36.53 -36.08 -35.76
CA GLN A 559 -36.46 -34.77 -36.42
C GLN A 559 -37.34 -33.72 -35.73
N ARG A 560 -38.55 -34.08 -35.28
CA ARG A 560 -39.42 -33.17 -34.53
C ARG A 560 -38.82 -32.79 -33.18
N LEU A 561 -38.33 -33.75 -32.40
CA LEU A 561 -37.68 -33.46 -31.12
C LEU A 561 -36.41 -32.62 -31.28
N ARG A 562 -35.57 -32.93 -32.30
CA ARG A 562 -34.41 -32.10 -32.65
C ARG A 562 -34.82 -30.67 -33.03
N SER A 563 -35.89 -30.51 -33.79
CA SER A 563 -36.41 -29.19 -34.17
C SER A 563 -36.90 -28.39 -32.96
N VAL A 564 -37.65 -29.01 -32.04
CA VAL A 564 -38.11 -28.40 -30.80
C VAL A 564 -36.93 -27.97 -29.93
N ALA A 565 -35.96 -28.85 -29.72
CA ALA A 565 -34.78 -28.55 -28.91
C ALA A 565 -33.91 -27.44 -29.54
N THR A 566 -33.78 -27.43 -30.87
CA THR A 566 -33.10 -26.34 -31.61
C THR A 566 -33.82 -25.00 -31.41
N ARG A 567 -35.16 -24.99 -31.47
CA ARG A 567 -35.97 -23.79 -31.21
C ARG A 567 -35.88 -23.34 -29.75
N LEU A 568 -35.90 -24.28 -28.80
CA LEU A 568 -35.72 -24.00 -27.37
C LEU A 568 -34.36 -23.35 -27.12
N SER A 569 -33.28 -23.92 -27.67
CA SER A 569 -31.94 -23.35 -27.59
C SER A 569 -31.87 -21.93 -28.19
N GLY A 570 -32.57 -21.70 -29.31
CA GLY A 570 -32.71 -20.38 -29.92
C GLY A 570 -33.47 -19.36 -29.06
N LEU A 571 -34.48 -19.79 -28.31
CA LEU A 571 -35.23 -18.95 -27.36
C LEU A 571 -34.43 -18.69 -26.07
N LEU A 572 -33.64 -19.65 -25.59
CA LEU A 572 -32.71 -19.44 -24.46
C LEU A 572 -31.61 -18.43 -24.81
N LEU A 573 -31.13 -18.46 -26.06
CA LEU A 573 -30.23 -17.41 -26.57
C LEU A 573 -30.94 -16.05 -26.60
N GLU A 574 -32.20 -15.98 -27.06
CA GLU A 574 -33.00 -14.73 -27.00
C GLU A 574 -33.11 -14.20 -25.56
N LEU A 575 -33.42 -15.09 -24.61
CA LEU A 575 -33.51 -14.74 -23.20
C LEU A 575 -32.19 -14.15 -22.69
N SER A 576 -31.06 -14.76 -23.07
CA SER A 576 -29.73 -14.25 -22.67
C SER A 576 -29.42 -12.88 -23.26
N LEU A 577 -29.86 -12.61 -24.50
CA LEU A 577 -29.68 -11.31 -25.16
C LEU A 577 -30.59 -10.24 -24.55
N ASP A 578 -31.83 -10.58 -24.20
CA ASP A 578 -32.77 -9.68 -23.52
C ASP A 578 -32.32 -9.36 -22.08
N GLN A 579 -31.84 -10.36 -21.34
CA GLN A 579 -31.20 -10.18 -20.02
C GLN A 579 -29.97 -9.26 -20.13
N ALA A 580 -29.07 -9.54 -21.09
CA ALA A 580 -27.88 -8.75 -21.31
C ALA A 580 -28.22 -7.29 -21.67
N SER A 581 -29.23 -7.07 -22.53
CA SER A 581 -29.71 -5.75 -22.88
C SER A 581 -30.30 -5.00 -21.67
N THR A 582 -31.13 -5.67 -20.88
CA THR A 582 -31.76 -5.08 -19.68
C THR A 582 -30.71 -4.70 -18.63
N ARG A 583 -29.81 -5.64 -18.29
CA ARG A 583 -28.75 -5.42 -17.30
C ARG A 583 -27.77 -4.35 -17.77
N LEU A 584 -27.39 -4.35 -19.05
CA LEU A 584 -26.54 -3.30 -19.65
C LEU A 584 -27.13 -1.90 -19.44
N GLU A 585 -28.44 -1.74 -19.63
CA GLU A 585 -29.09 -0.45 -19.49
C GLU A 585 -29.19 0.04 -18.04
N SER A 586 -29.13 -0.88 -17.06
CA SER A 586 -29.23 -0.59 -15.61
C SER A 586 -27.92 -0.12 -14.95
N ILE A 587 -26.78 -0.32 -15.61
CA ILE A 587 -25.46 0.02 -15.06
C ILE A 587 -25.19 1.52 -15.29
N THR A 588 -24.78 2.24 -14.25
CA THR A 588 -24.43 3.66 -14.29
C THR A 588 -23.05 3.92 -13.69
N LEU A 589 -22.43 5.07 -14.03
CA LEU A 589 -21.21 5.55 -13.38
C LEU A 589 -21.55 6.62 -12.34
N THR A 590 -20.83 6.60 -11.22
CA THR A 590 -20.85 7.68 -10.24
C THR A 590 -20.12 8.90 -10.81
N PRO A 591 -20.74 10.08 -10.91
CA PRO A 591 -20.15 11.20 -11.64
C PRO A 591 -18.99 11.87 -10.88
N ILE A 592 -18.04 12.40 -11.65
CA ILE A 592 -16.99 13.32 -11.19
C ILE A 592 -17.15 14.64 -11.94
N ARG A 593 -17.29 15.74 -11.20
CA ARG A 593 -17.42 17.12 -11.71
C ARG A 593 -16.46 18.02 -10.94
N LEU A 594 -15.21 18.06 -11.40
CA LEU A 594 -14.14 18.86 -10.83
C LEU A 594 -13.37 19.54 -11.96
N ASP A 595 -13.11 20.82 -11.83
CA ASP A 595 -12.17 21.51 -12.71
C ASP A 595 -10.72 21.29 -12.24
N SER A 596 -9.77 21.46 -13.17
CA SER A 596 -8.36 21.31 -12.90
C SER A 596 -7.79 22.32 -11.91
N GLU A 597 -8.33 23.55 -11.86
CA GLU A 597 -7.88 24.57 -10.91
C GLU A 597 -8.35 24.24 -9.49
N ASP A 598 -9.63 23.88 -9.34
CA ASP A 598 -10.21 23.46 -8.07
C ASP A 598 -9.51 22.21 -7.51
N ALA A 599 -9.29 21.19 -8.36
CA ALA A 599 -8.57 19.98 -7.99
C ALA A 599 -7.15 20.28 -7.48
N PHE A 600 -6.46 21.25 -8.10
CA PHE A 600 -5.12 21.64 -7.68
C PHE A 600 -5.10 22.32 -6.31
N GLU A 601 -6.03 23.25 -6.04
CA GLU A 601 -6.11 23.90 -4.73
C GLU A 601 -6.54 22.93 -3.63
N ILE A 602 -7.48 22.01 -3.90
CA ILE A 602 -7.85 20.93 -2.97
C ILE A 602 -6.63 20.07 -2.65
N ALA A 603 -5.89 19.64 -3.67
CA ALA A 603 -4.68 18.85 -3.50
C ALA A 603 -3.63 19.60 -2.66
N ARG A 604 -3.41 20.89 -2.93
CA ARG A 604 -2.45 21.74 -2.21
C ARG A 604 -2.76 21.87 -0.71
N MET A 605 -4.04 21.83 -0.34
CA MET A 605 -4.47 21.96 1.07
C MET A 605 -4.42 20.63 1.83
N ASN A 606 -4.78 19.52 1.19
CA ASN A 606 -5.00 18.25 1.88
C ASN A 606 -3.82 17.28 1.79
N ARG A 607 -2.99 17.39 0.74
CA ARG A 607 -1.90 16.44 0.52
C ARG A 607 -0.78 16.54 1.54
N LEU A 608 -0.45 15.41 2.15
CA LEU A 608 0.62 15.30 3.14
C LEU A 608 2.03 15.39 2.52
N ASP A 609 2.23 14.86 1.32
CA ASP A 609 3.50 15.00 0.59
C ASP A 609 3.78 16.46 0.22
N TRP A 610 2.75 17.26 -0.03
CA TRP A 610 2.89 18.72 -0.23
C TRP A 610 3.39 19.41 1.04
N MET A 611 2.83 19.05 2.20
CA MET A 611 3.29 19.59 3.49
C MET A 611 4.77 19.25 3.73
N ASN A 612 5.17 18.01 3.41
CA ASN A 612 6.56 17.57 3.49
C ASN A 612 7.45 18.32 2.48
N ALA A 613 6.99 18.52 1.24
CA ALA A 613 7.72 19.27 0.22
C ALA A 613 7.98 20.73 0.63
N ARG A 614 6.98 21.38 1.22
CA ARG A 614 7.12 22.73 1.77
C ARG A 614 8.10 22.76 2.93
N ALA A 615 8.06 21.75 3.82
CA ALA A 615 8.98 21.64 4.95
C ALA A 615 10.44 21.52 4.50
N ARG A 616 10.73 20.73 3.45
CA ARG A 616 12.09 20.55 2.91
C ARG A 616 12.73 21.85 2.42
N VAL A 617 11.95 22.77 1.84
CA VAL A 617 12.47 24.09 1.42
C VAL A 617 12.92 24.90 2.63
N VAL A 618 12.14 24.85 3.72
CA VAL A 618 12.49 25.51 4.98
C VAL A 618 13.70 24.86 5.64
N ASP A 619 13.83 23.54 5.55
CA ASP A 619 14.98 22.80 6.10
C ASP A 619 16.28 23.20 5.39
N ALA A 620 16.27 23.23 4.05
CA ALA A 620 17.39 23.73 3.26
C ALA A 620 17.71 25.21 3.54
N TRP A 621 16.69 26.02 3.87
CA TRP A 621 16.87 27.42 4.25
C TRP A 621 17.51 27.58 5.64
N ARG A 622 17.10 26.78 6.65
CA ARG A 622 17.69 26.84 8.00
C ARG A 622 19.18 26.52 7.99
N GLN A 623 19.58 25.57 7.15
CA GLN A 623 20.98 25.16 7.03
C GLN A 623 21.91 26.32 6.63
N ILE A 624 21.38 27.36 5.97
CA ILE A 624 22.14 28.58 5.64
C ILE A 624 22.66 29.27 6.91
N GLU A 625 21.84 29.38 7.96
CA GLU A 625 22.26 30.03 9.22
C GLU A 625 23.28 29.15 9.97
N VAL A 626 23.11 27.83 9.92
CA VAL A 626 24.03 26.86 10.56
C VAL A 626 25.41 26.94 9.94
N ASP A 627 25.50 26.91 8.61
CA ASP A 627 26.79 26.97 7.91
C ASP A 627 27.36 28.40 7.88
N ALA A 628 26.50 29.42 7.93
CA ALA A 628 26.95 30.81 8.14
C ALA A 628 27.58 31.00 9.53
N ASN A 629 27.07 30.32 10.57
CA ASN A 629 27.66 30.38 11.91
C ASN A 629 29.12 29.88 11.91
N ALA A 630 29.44 28.86 11.10
CA ALA A 630 30.80 28.35 10.95
C ALA A 630 31.80 29.38 10.36
N LEU A 631 31.34 30.52 9.83
CA LEU A 631 32.17 31.65 9.37
C LEU A 631 32.50 32.68 10.46
N LYS A 632 31.90 32.59 11.66
CA LYS A 632 32.14 33.50 12.80
C LYS A 632 33.40 33.13 13.60
N SER A 633 34.10 34.07 14.23
CA SER A 633 35.25 33.77 15.10
C SER A 633 34.93 32.72 16.17
N ASP A 634 35.89 31.88 16.55
CA ASP A 634 35.71 31.00 17.72
C ASP A 634 35.96 31.82 18.98
N LEU A 635 35.06 31.72 19.95
CA LEU A 635 35.19 32.33 21.27
C LEU A 635 34.65 31.36 22.30
N ASN A 636 35.54 30.65 23.00
CA ASN A 636 35.18 29.65 23.98
C ASN A 636 35.52 30.14 25.38
N VAL A 637 34.57 30.01 26.31
CA VAL A 637 34.82 30.16 27.74
C VAL A 637 34.96 28.78 28.34
N THR A 638 36.12 28.49 28.92
CA THR A 638 36.40 27.23 29.59
C THR A 638 36.59 27.46 31.09
N VAL A 639 35.84 26.72 31.90
CA VAL A 639 35.98 26.65 33.35
C VAL A 639 36.28 25.20 33.71
N SER A 640 37.46 24.91 34.24
CA SER A 640 37.79 23.57 34.71
C SER A 640 38.38 23.62 36.11
N GLY A 641 38.13 22.59 36.91
CA GLY A 641 38.74 22.47 38.21
C GLY A 641 38.87 21.03 38.65
N ASP A 642 39.85 20.77 39.50
CA ASP A 642 40.09 19.45 40.08
C ASP A 642 40.43 19.56 41.56
N ILE A 643 40.02 18.57 42.36
CA ILE A 643 40.38 18.41 43.77
C ILE A 643 40.82 16.97 44.00
N GLN A 644 41.83 16.78 44.85
CA GLN A 644 42.52 15.50 44.98
C GLN A 644 42.60 15.05 46.44
N THR A 645 42.85 13.77 46.65
CA THR A 645 43.16 13.23 47.98
C THR A 645 44.66 13.35 48.27
N LYS A 646 45.02 13.49 49.54
CA LYS A 646 46.42 13.53 50.01
C LYS A 646 46.69 12.36 50.97
N GLY A 647 47.66 11.51 50.63
CA GLY A 647 47.98 10.28 51.37
C GLY A 647 46.97 9.16 51.13
N ASP A 648 47.03 8.10 51.94
CA ASP A 648 46.34 6.81 51.71
C ASP A 648 44.81 6.82 51.93
N ASN A 649 44.17 7.98 52.06
CA ASN A 649 42.72 8.06 52.30
C ASN A 649 41.95 8.46 51.02
N PRO A 650 41.22 7.53 50.39
CA PRO A 650 40.58 7.74 49.08
C PRO A 650 39.33 8.64 49.12
N ILE A 651 38.85 9.03 50.30
CA ILE A 651 37.65 9.87 50.47
C ILE A 651 37.95 11.24 51.10
N ARG A 652 39.22 11.54 51.41
CA ARG A 652 39.61 12.77 52.10
C ARG A 652 40.05 13.84 51.10
N PHE A 653 39.09 14.41 50.37
CA PHE A 653 39.33 15.58 49.52
C PHE A 653 39.76 16.78 50.35
N ARG A 654 40.74 17.54 49.85
CA ARG A 654 41.24 18.73 50.55
C ARG A 654 41.25 19.94 49.64
N SER A 655 40.70 21.05 50.12
CA SER A 655 40.63 22.30 49.36
C SER A 655 42.00 22.87 48.97
N ASP A 656 43.07 22.53 49.70
CA ASP A 656 44.45 22.95 49.41
C ASP A 656 45.10 22.19 48.25
N THR A 657 44.51 21.08 47.82
CA THR A 657 44.89 20.36 46.58
C THR A 657 44.08 20.82 45.36
N GLY A 658 43.13 21.73 45.57
CA GLY A 658 42.23 22.22 44.55
C GLY A 658 42.94 23.09 43.52
N ARG A 659 42.57 22.92 42.25
CA ARG A 659 42.98 23.78 41.15
C ARG A 659 41.74 24.25 40.41
N LEU A 660 41.65 25.54 40.12
CA LEU A 660 40.63 26.13 39.25
C LEU A 660 41.33 26.83 38.10
N ARG A 661 40.87 26.60 36.87
CA ARG A 661 41.35 27.26 35.65
C ARG A 661 40.17 27.92 34.95
N LEU A 662 40.35 29.19 34.64
CA LEU A 662 39.46 29.96 33.77
C LEU A 662 40.25 30.29 32.50
N GLY A 663 39.72 29.92 31.35
CA GLY A 663 40.32 30.16 30.05
C GLY A 663 39.34 30.84 29.11
N VAL A 664 39.84 31.80 28.33
CA VAL A 664 39.15 32.35 27.17
C VAL A 664 40.00 32.03 25.96
N GLU A 665 39.44 31.27 25.03
CA GLU A 665 40.08 30.92 23.77
C GLU A 665 39.41 31.71 22.65
N PHE A 666 40.22 32.39 21.84
CA PHE A 666 39.77 33.15 20.69
C PHE A 666 40.55 32.73 19.45
N ASP A 667 39.84 32.27 18.42
CA ASP A 667 40.43 32.01 17.10
C ASP A 667 39.85 32.97 16.05
N SER A 668 40.76 33.59 15.30
CA SER A 668 40.43 34.62 14.33
C SER A 668 40.02 34.02 12.98
N PRO A 669 39.03 34.59 12.26
CA PRO A 669 38.47 34.01 11.04
C PRO A 669 39.30 34.37 9.78
N ILE A 670 40.62 34.19 9.83
CA ILE A 670 41.52 34.64 8.75
C ILE A 670 41.59 33.64 7.58
N THR A 671 41.59 32.33 7.86
CA THR A 671 41.71 31.28 6.84
C THR A 671 40.56 30.29 6.90
N ARG A 672 39.47 30.54 6.15
CA ARG A 672 38.22 29.75 6.18
C ARG A 672 37.71 29.35 4.79
N VAL A 673 38.60 28.85 3.95
CA VAL A 673 38.24 28.50 2.57
C VAL A 673 37.29 27.30 2.53
N ALA A 674 37.46 26.32 3.43
CA ALA A 674 36.58 25.16 3.51
C ALA A 674 35.16 25.56 3.93
N GLU A 675 35.02 26.34 5.00
CA GLU A 675 33.73 26.83 5.50
C GLU A 675 33.07 27.79 4.51
N ARG A 676 33.84 28.65 3.83
CA ARG A 676 33.32 29.50 2.75
C ARG A 676 32.76 28.68 1.60
N ASN A 677 33.46 27.62 1.20
CA ASN A 677 33.01 26.74 0.14
C ASN A 677 31.75 25.97 0.56
N LEU A 678 31.69 25.47 1.80
CA LEU A 678 30.50 24.84 2.36
C LEU A 678 29.31 25.80 2.39
N TYR A 679 29.47 27.01 2.93
CA TYR A 679 28.41 28.02 2.92
C TYR A 679 27.91 28.34 1.49
N ARG A 680 28.83 28.40 0.52
CA ARG A 680 28.45 28.59 -0.89
C ARG A 680 27.68 27.39 -1.44
N GLU A 681 28.06 26.18 -1.06
CA GLU A 681 27.35 24.95 -1.38
C GLU A 681 25.93 24.99 -0.80
N THR A 682 25.75 25.33 0.47
CA THR A 682 24.43 25.46 1.14
C THR A 682 23.51 26.46 0.44
N LEU A 683 24.04 27.62 0.01
CA LEU A 683 23.28 28.58 -0.79
C LEU A 683 22.83 27.98 -2.14
N ILE A 684 23.68 27.19 -2.79
CA ILE A 684 23.34 26.51 -4.04
C ILE A 684 22.29 25.43 -3.78
N GLU A 685 22.40 24.68 -2.69
CA GLU A 685 21.45 23.64 -2.26
C GLU A 685 20.07 24.22 -1.96
N TYR A 686 19.98 25.34 -1.22
CA TYR A 686 18.71 26.04 -1.02
C TYR A 686 18.08 26.48 -2.34
N GLN A 687 18.88 27.00 -3.28
CA GLN A 687 18.38 27.37 -4.61
C GLN A 687 17.93 26.14 -5.43
N ARG A 688 18.57 24.97 -5.25
CA ARG A 688 18.12 23.70 -5.84
C ARG A 688 16.80 23.27 -5.21
N ALA A 689 16.70 23.22 -3.89
CA ALA A 689 15.47 22.88 -3.17
C ALA A 689 14.28 23.75 -3.59
N ARG A 690 14.50 25.06 -3.80
CA ARG A 690 13.44 25.97 -4.30
C ARG A 690 12.96 25.62 -5.71
N ARG A 691 13.87 25.25 -6.63
CA ARG A 691 13.51 24.81 -7.99
C ARG A 691 12.87 23.43 -7.98
N ASP A 692 13.32 22.54 -7.11
CA ASP A 692 12.73 21.21 -6.95
C ASP A 692 11.30 21.30 -6.42
N TYR A 693 11.02 22.26 -5.52
CA TYR A 693 9.66 22.57 -5.07
C TYR A 693 8.77 23.11 -6.19
N MET A 694 9.25 24.06 -7.01
CA MET A 694 8.50 24.54 -8.19
C MET A 694 8.15 23.39 -9.15
N LEU A 695 9.13 22.52 -9.44
CA LEU A 695 8.93 21.36 -10.28
C LEU A 695 7.95 20.35 -9.67
N PHE A 696 7.93 20.21 -8.34
CA PHE A 696 6.96 19.38 -7.64
C PHE A 696 5.53 19.92 -7.81
N GLU A 697 5.31 21.23 -7.65
CA GLU A 697 4.00 21.86 -7.90
C GLU A 697 3.54 21.63 -9.35
N ASP A 698 4.44 21.86 -10.32
CA ASP A 698 4.17 21.65 -11.75
C ASP A 698 3.80 20.19 -12.07
N ARG A 699 4.51 19.21 -11.48
CA ARG A 699 4.22 17.78 -11.66
C ARG A 699 2.86 17.38 -11.11
N ILE A 700 2.45 17.92 -9.96
CA ILE A 700 1.13 17.65 -9.40
C ILE A 700 0.04 18.26 -10.27
N SER A 701 0.22 19.51 -10.70
CA SER A 701 -0.72 20.16 -11.63
C SER A 701 -0.84 19.36 -12.93
N GLN A 702 0.28 18.88 -13.48
CA GLN A 702 0.29 18.02 -14.66
C GLN A 702 -0.46 16.71 -14.44
N SER A 703 -0.25 16.03 -13.30
CA SER A 703 -0.93 14.76 -13.01
C SER A 703 -2.43 14.94 -12.88
N LEU A 704 -2.89 15.90 -12.08
CA LEU A 704 -4.32 16.16 -11.88
C LEU A 704 -5.03 16.52 -13.19
N ARG A 705 -4.41 17.37 -14.01
CA ARG A 705 -4.92 17.70 -15.36
C ARG A 705 -5.01 16.48 -16.25
N ASN A 706 -4.03 15.59 -16.21
CA ASN A 706 -4.04 14.36 -16.98
C ASN A 706 -5.12 13.40 -16.48
N THR A 707 -5.22 13.17 -15.16
CA THR A 707 -6.24 12.33 -14.52
C THR A 707 -7.65 12.82 -14.87
N LEU A 708 -7.93 14.12 -14.76
CA LEU A 708 -9.25 14.68 -15.08
C LEU A 708 -9.61 14.54 -16.56
N ARG A 709 -8.68 14.78 -17.49
CA ARG A 709 -8.92 14.54 -18.93
C ARG A 709 -9.26 13.08 -19.22
N ILE A 710 -8.56 12.14 -18.56
CA ILE A 710 -8.83 10.71 -18.72
C ILE A 710 -10.19 10.36 -18.12
N VAL A 711 -10.57 10.94 -16.97
CA VAL A 711 -11.90 10.77 -16.36
C VAL A 711 -12.99 11.25 -17.31
N GLU A 712 -12.86 12.43 -17.90
CA GLU A 712 -13.82 12.98 -18.87
C GLU A 712 -13.96 12.08 -20.10
N LEU A 713 -12.84 11.67 -20.69
CA LEU A 713 -12.81 10.73 -21.82
C LEU A 713 -13.48 9.40 -21.45
N SER A 714 -13.21 8.87 -20.26
CA SER A 714 -13.79 7.61 -19.78
C SER A 714 -15.31 7.70 -19.57
N GLN A 715 -15.83 8.86 -19.16
CA GLN A 715 -17.28 9.07 -19.03
C GLN A 715 -17.99 8.99 -20.38
N LEU A 716 -17.40 9.58 -21.43
CA LEU A 716 -17.91 9.52 -22.81
C LEU A 716 -17.76 8.11 -23.39
N ASN A 717 -16.56 7.52 -23.29
CA ASN A 717 -16.28 6.18 -23.78
C ASN A 717 -17.21 5.14 -23.16
N PHE A 718 -17.59 5.28 -21.90
CA PHE A 718 -18.53 4.36 -21.26
C PHE A 718 -19.88 4.26 -21.99
N GLU A 719 -20.46 5.39 -22.41
CA GLU A 719 -21.72 5.39 -23.17
C GLU A 719 -21.53 4.91 -24.62
N LEU A 720 -20.37 5.17 -25.24
CA LEU A 720 -20.01 4.61 -26.54
C LEU A 720 -19.87 3.08 -26.49
N ARG A 721 -19.19 2.53 -25.47
CA ARG A 721 -19.02 1.08 -25.27
C ARG A 721 -20.35 0.41 -24.98
N ARG A 722 -21.23 1.06 -24.22
CA ARG A 722 -22.62 0.62 -24.07
C ARG A 722 -23.33 0.56 -25.43
N GLY A 723 -23.17 1.57 -26.28
CA GLY A 723 -23.64 1.57 -27.67
C GLY A 723 -23.12 0.36 -28.47
N ALA A 724 -21.82 0.06 -28.37
CA ALA A 724 -21.20 -1.06 -29.06
C ALA A 724 -21.77 -2.42 -28.63
N VAL A 725 -21.97 -2.66 -27.32
CA VAL A 725 -22.60 -3.89 -26.83
C VAL A 725 -24.01 -4.05 -27.41
N ARG A 726 -24.79 -2.96 -27.47
CA ARG A 726 -26.14 -3.00 -28.06
C ARG A 726 -26.13 -3.39 -29.53
N VAL A 727 -25.22 -2.80 -30.31
CA VAL A 727 -25.06 -3.15 -31.73
C VAL A 727 -24.67 -4.62 -31.88
N ALA A 728 -23.77 -5.13 -31.04
CA ALA A 728 -23.36 -6.53 -31.08
C ALA A 728 -24.51 -7.49 -30.70
N ILE A 729 -25.32 -7.15 -29.68
CA ILE A 729 -26.54 -7.90 -29.33
C ILE A 729 -27.49 -7.96 -30.53
N ALA A 730 -27.75 -6.82 -31.19
CA ALA A 730 -28.62 -6.76 -32.36
C ALA A 730 -28.08 -7.57 -33.56
N GLN A 731 -26.76 -7.60 -33.74
CA GLN A 731 -26.11 -8.42 -34.78
C GLN A 731 -26.31 -9.92 -34.53
N VAL A 732 -26.17 -10.38 -33.28
CA VAL A 732 -26.41 -11.78 -32.92
C VAL A 732 -27.88 -12.13 -33.15
N ASP A 733 -28.81 -11.26 -32.71
CA ASP A 733 -30.24 -11.51 -32.89
C ASP A 733 -30.62 -11.57 -34.39
N GLN A 734 -30.13 -10.63 -35.20
CA GLN A 734 -30.39 -10.62 -36.64
C GLN A 734 -29.80 -11.86 -37.34
N ALA A 735 -28.57 -12.27 -36.98
CA ALA A 735 -27.94 -13.46 -37.55
C ALA A 735 -28.73 -14.73 -37.21
N ARG A 736 -29.25 -14.81 -35.98
CA ARG A 736 -30.12 -15.90 -35.51
C ARG A 736 -31.47 -15.93 -36.25
N LEU A 737 -32.13 -14.78 -36.40
CA LEU A 737 -33.41 -14.69 -37.10
C LEU A 737 -33.31 -15.18 -38.55
N ARG A 738 -32.20 -14.85 -39.24
CA ARG A 738 -31.94 -15.35 -40.61
C ARG A 738 -31.87 -16.88 -40.66
N LEU A 739 -31.30 -17.54 -39.66
CA LEU A 739 -31.26 -19.02 -39.62
C LEU A 739 -32.64 -19.66 -39.40
N ASN A 740 -33.55 -18.94 -38.77
CA ASN A 740 -34.91 -19.40 -38.49
C ASN A 740 -35.91 -19.07 -39.61
N GLU A 741 -35.52 -18.33 -40.66
CA GLU A 741 -36.41 -18.00 -41.77
C GLU A 741 -36.88 -19.27 -42.52
N PRO A 742 -38.20 -19.51 -42.64
CA PRO A 742 -38.74 -20.65 -43.37
C PRO A 742 -38.49 -20.52 -44.88
N ALA A 743 -38.39 -21.66 -45.57
CA ALA A 743 -38.20 -21.71 -47.02
C ALA A 743 -39.38 -21.05 -47.76
N LYS A 744 -39.12 -20.03 -48.58
CA LYS A 744 -40.16 -19.40 -49.41
C LYS A 744 -40.69 -20.40 -50.47
N PRO A 745 -42.01 -20.52 -50.68
CA PRO A 745 -42.56 -21.44 -51.68
C PRO A 745 -42.01 -21.15 -53.09
N GLY A 746 -41.32 -22.12 -53.69
CA GLY A 746 -40.84 -22.06 -55.08
C GLY A 746 -39.40 -21.58 -55.32
N ALA A 747 -38.62 -21.26 -54.27
CA ALA A 747 -37.20 -20.92 -54.40
C ALA A 747 -36.30 -22.02 -53.81
N GLN A 748 -35.12 -22.27 -54.39
CA GLN A 748 -34.08 -23.07 -53.72
C GLN A 748 -33.69 -22.34 -52.43
N SER A 749 -34.06 -22.93 -51.29
CA SER A 749 -33.90 -22.32 -49.96
C SER A 749 -32.48 -22.45 -49.43
N GLN A 750 -31.48 -22.10 -50.23
CA GLN A 750 -30.11 -21.98 -49.75
C GLN A 750 -29.93 -20.61 -49.09
N PHE A 751 -29.40 -20.63 -47.88
CA PHE A 751 -28.96 -19.41 -47.20
C PHE A 751 -27.71 -18.83 -47.89
N SER A 752 -27.36 -17.59 -47.55
CA SER A 752 -26.13 -16.96 -48.03
C SER A 752 -24.92 -17.85 -47.76
N ALA A 753 -23.90 -17.78 -48.63
CA ALA A 753 -22.62 -18.46 -48.41
C ALA A 753 -21.86 -17.96 -47.16
N THR A 754 -22.33 -16.89 -46.51
CA THR A 754 -21.71 -16.28 -45.33
C THR A 754 -22.49 -16.46 -44.04
N THR A 755 -23.70 -17.03 -44.04
CA THR A 755 -24.59 -16.99 -42.88
C THR A 755 -23.98 -17.57 -41.60
N ALA A 756 -23.28 -18.70 -41.68
CA ALA A 756 -22.59 -19.26 -40.51
C ALA A 756 -21.45 -18.37 -40.00
N ARG A 757 -20.70 -17.75 -40.92
CA ARG A 757 -19.62 -16.81 -40.58
C ARG A 757 -20.18 -15.57 -39.89
N ASP A 758 -21.28 -15.02 -40.40
CA ASP A 758 -21.90 -13.81 -39.87
C ASP A 758 -22.37 -14.04 -38.42
N LEU A 759 -22.94 -15.21 -38.11
CA LEU A 759 -23.33 -15.57 -36.74
C LEU A 759 -22.12 -15.75 -35.80
N VAL A 760 -21.12 -16.51 -36.24
CA VAL A 760 -19.90 -16.77 -35.45
C VAL A 760 -19.15 -15.47 -35.15
N SER A 761 -19.04 -14.58 -36.16
CA SER A 761 -18.45 -13.26 -35.97
C SER A 761 -19.27 -12.41 -35.00
N ALA A 762 -20.60 -12.40 -35.12
CA ALA A 762 -21.46 -11.62 -34.22
C ALA A 762 -21.34 -12.08 -32.75
N LEU A 763 -21.23 -13.38 -32.48
CA LEU A 763 -21.01 -13.89 -31.12
C LEU A 763 -19.65 -13.45 -30.55
N ARG A 764 -18.61 -13.48 -31.38
CA ARG A 764 -17.29 -12.98 -31.00
C ARG A 764 -17.31 -11.47 -30.76
N ASP A 765 -17.98 -10.69 -31.62
CA ASP A 765 -18.10 -9.25 -31.48
C ASP A 765 -18.88 -8.87 -30.22
N LEU A 766 -19.89 -9.68 -29.83
CA LEU A 766 -20.61 -9.52 -28.56
C LEU A 766 -19.69 -9.74 -27.36
N LEU A 767 -18.94 -10.85 -27.35
CA LEU A 767 -17.96 -11.12 -26.29
C LEU A 767 -16.96 -9.97 -26.15
N ASP A 768 -16.35 -9.54 -27.27
CA ASP A 768 -15.35 -8.48 -27.28
C ASP A 768 -15.96 -7.15 -26.77
N ALA A 769 -17.20 -6.82 -27.19
CA ALA A 769 -17.90 -5.63 -26.72
C ALA A 769 -18.26 -5.70 -25.22
N GLN A 770 -18.68 -6.86 -24.71
CA GLN A 770 -18.98 -7.06 -23.28
C GLN A 770 -17.73 -6.86 -22.42
N ASN A 771 -16.60 -7.44 -22.84
CA ASN A 771 -15.32 -7.29 -22.15
C ASN A 771 -14.83 -5.83 -22.20
N ASP A 772 -14.92 -5.16 -23.36
CA ASP A 772 -14.57 -3.74 -23.51
C ASP A 772 -15.44 -2.82 -22.61
N PHE A 773 -16.73 -3.13 -22.46
CA PHE A 773 -17.65 -2.38 -21.59
C PHE A 773 -17.31 -2.57 -20.10
N LEU A 774 -17.09 -3.81 -19.67
CA LEU A 774 -16.63 -4.13 -18.32
C LEU A 774 -15.32 -3.39 -17.98
N ASN A 775 -14.31 -3.52 -18.84
CA ASN A 775 -12.99 -2.91 -18.68
C ASN A 775 -13.09 -1.38 -18.55
N THR A 776 -13.96 -0.73 -19.34
CA THR A 776 -14.20 0.72 -19.24
C THR A 776 -14.76 1.13 -17.88
N TRP A 777 -15.65 0.33 -17.29
CA TRP A 777 -16.17 0.61 -15.95
C TRP A 777 -15.12 0.39 -14.85
N VAL A 778 -14.43 -0.76 -14.89
CA VAL A 778 -13.41 -1.10 -13.87
C VAL A 778 -12.33 -0.04 -13.83
N ASN A 779 -11.81 0.37 -14.99
CA ASN A 779 -10.78 1.40 -15.05
C ASN A 779 -11.29 2.78 -14.61
N TYR A 780 -12.56 3.09 -14.87
CA TYR A 780 -13.17 4.31 -14.34
C TYR A 780 -13.20 4.31 -12.81
N GLU A 781 -13.56 3.17 -12.21
CA GLU A 781 -13.58 3.03 -10.74
C GLU A 781 -12.16 3.18 -10.16
N VAL A 782 -11.16 2.60 -10.81
CA VAL A 782 -9.74 2.83 -10.45
C VAL A 782 -9.40 4.32 -10.52
N LEU A 783 -9.83 5.04 -11.57
CA LEU A 783 -9.58 6.48 -11.69
C LEU A 783 -10.25 7.29 -10.58
N ARG A 784 -11.44 6.90 -10.11
CA ARG A 784 -12.10 7.56 -8.96
C ARG A 784 -11.24 7.44 -7.71
N MET A 785 -10.77 6.24 -7.40
CA MET A 785 -9.91 6.01 -6.25
C MET A 785 -8.57 6.76 -6.37
N LEU A 786 -7.95 6.72 -7.55
CA LEU A 786 -6.70 7.43 -7.82
C LEU A 786 -6.86 8.94 -7.69
N LEU A 787 -7.96 9.51 -8.20
CA LEU A 787 -8.22 10.94 -8.08
C LEU A 787 -8.35 11.35 -6.61
N GLN A 788 -9.08 10.59 -5.79
CA GLN A 788 -9.19 10.88 -4.35
C GLN A 788 -7.84 10.78 -3.63
N PHE A 789 -7.01 9.80 -3.98
CA PHE A 789 -5.66 9.70 -3.47
C PHE A 789 -4.78 10.89 -3.92
N GLU A 790 -4.84 11.28 -5.19
CA GLU A 790 -4.11 12.45 -5.73
C GLU A 790 -4.57 13.79 -5.12
N LEU A 791 -5.84 13.90 -4.73
CA LEU A 791 -6.39 15.05 -4.02
C LEU A 791 -6.05 15.04 -2.52
N GLY A 792 -5.57 13.92 -1.97
CA GLY A 792 -5.32 13.75 -0.53
C GLY A 792 -6.60 13.61 0.30
N LEU A 793 -7.69 13.14 -0.30
CA LEU A 793 -9.02 13.04 0.33
C LEU A 793 -9.45 11.60 0.62
N ILE A 794 -8.67 10.60 0.21
CA ILE A 794 -9.02 9.20 0.43
C ILE A 794 -9.12 8.90 1.93
N GLN A 795 -10.24 8.32 2.34
CA GLN A 795 -10.46 7.88 3.72
C GLN A 795 -10.55 6.36 3.76
N LEU A 796 -9.90 5.77 4.75
CA LEU A 796 -9.94 4.35 5.03
C LEU A 796 -10.68 4.12 6.35
N ASP A 797 -11.43 3.03 6.43
CA ASP A 797 -12.03 2.56 7.67
C ASP A 797 -10.99 1.93 8.62
N GLU A 798 -11.44 1.43 9.77
CA GLU A 798 -10.57 0.77 10.75
C GLU A 798 -9.83 -0.46 10.17
N ARG A 799 -10.43 -1.14 9.19
CA ARG A 799 -9.84 -2.30 8.49
C ARG A 799 -8.91 -1.89 7.35
N GLY A 800 -8.79 -0.59 7.06
CA GLY A 800 -7.99 -0.05 5.98
C GLY A 800 -8.67 -0.13 4.61
N VAL A 801 -10.00 -0.30 4.56
CA VAL A 801 -10.80 -0.32 3.33
C VAL A 801 -11.29 1.09 2.99
N TRP A 802 -11.26 1.45 1.71
CA TRP A 802 -11.75 2.74 1.24
C TRP A 802 -13.24 2.94 1.49
N ILE A 803 -13.57 4.12 2.02
CA ILE A 803 -14.94 4.59 2.20
C ILE A 803 -15.30 5.42 0.97
N ASP A 804 -16.19 4.91 0.11
CA ASP A 804 -16.62 5.63 -1.09
C ASP A 804 -17.45 6.89 -0.70
N PRO A 805 -16.98 8.11 -0.99
CA PRO A 805 -17.72 9.35 -0.71
C PRO A 805 -18.89 9.58 -1.69
N GLY A 806 -19.03 8.75 -2.73
CA GLY A 806 -20.05 8.90 -3.76
C GLY A 806 -19.64 9.89 -4.87
N PRO A 807 -20.59 10.66 -5.43
CA PRO A 807 -20.30 11.70 -6.41
C PRO A 807 -19.26 12.70 -5.92
N LEU A 808 -18.29 13.05 -6.77
CA LEU A 808 -17.29 14.08 -6.45
C LEU A 808 -17.67 15.38 -7.16
N ASP A 809 -18.22 16.33 -6.40
CA ASP A 809 -18.51 17.70 -6.83
C ASP A 809 -18.11 18.73 -5.75
N MET A 810 -18.07 20.00 -6.14
CA MET A 810 -17.71 21.10 -5.22
C MET A 810 -18.71 21.29 -4.07
N GLU A 811 -19.96 20.84 -4.22
CA GLU A 811 -20.99 20.92 -3.17
C GLU A 811 -20.82 19.82 -2.11
N GLY A 812 -20.38 18.61 -2.50
CA GLY A 812 -20.06 17.50 -1.60
C GLY A 812 -18.69 17.61 -0.94
N LEU A 813 -17.78 18.38 -1.53
CA LEU A 813 -16.47 18.71 -0.97
C LEU A 813 -16.57 20.01 -0.15
N SER A 814 -17.30 19.98 0.96
CA SER A 814 -17.31 21.11 1.91
C SER A 814 -15.93 21.25 2.58
N VAL A 815 -14.99 21.88 1.88
CA VAL A 815 -13.67 22.22 2.41
C VAL A 815 -13.89 23.30 3.47
N GLU A 816 -13.65 22.98 4.74
CA GLU A 816 -13.43 24.00 5.77
C GLU A 816 -12.23 24.84 5.34
N SER A 817 -12.52 25.99 4.73
CA SER A 817 -11.59 26.92 4.16
C SER A 817 -10.90 27.76 5.24
N ALA A 818 -10.16 27.09 6.12
CA ALA A 818 -9.19 27.75 6.97
C ALA A 818 -7.80 27.26 6.55
N PRO A 819 -7.02 28.04 5.78
CA PRO A 819 -5.59 27.77 5.70
C PRO A 819 -5.07 27.73 7.12
N GLU A 820 -4.39 26.64 7.47
CA GLU A 820 -3.81 26.45 8.79
C GLU A 820 -2.82 27.59 9.03
N GLU A 821 -3.27 28.63 9.75
CA GLU A 821 -2.42 29.77 10.10
C GLU A 821 -1.26 29.21 10.92
N LEU A 822 -0.03 29.57 10.52
CA LEU A 822 1.14 29.25 11.31
C LEU A 822 0.87 29.76 12.74
N PRO A 823 1.12 28.94 13.78
CA PRO A 823 1.01 29.43 15.15
C PRO A 823 1.87 30.70 15.26
N PRO A 824 1.37 31.77 15.90
CA PRO A 824 2.12 33.01 16.01
C PRO A 824 3.49 32.70 16.60
N PRO A 825 4.56 33.36 16.12
CA PRO A 825 5.89 33.14 16.66
C PRO A 825 5.82 33.30 18.18
N LEU A 826 6.43 32.37 18.91
CA LEU A 826 6.59 32.53 20.35
C LEU A 826 7.16 33.93 20.60
N PRO A 827 6.62 34.69 21.58
CA PRO A 827 7.13 36.01 21.88
C PRO A 827 8.64 35.89 22.06
N ALA A 828 9.39 36.70 21.31
CA ALA A 828 10.83 36.75 21.48
C ALA A 828 11.10 36.91 22.97
N LEU A 829 11.97 36.06 23.54
CA LEU A 829 12.56 36.38 24.83
C LEU A 829 13.18 37.76 24.63
N GLU A 830 12.59 38.78 25.25
CA GLU A 830 13.04 40.16 25.14
C GLU A 830 14.56 40.16 25.31
N ASP A 831 15.28 40.61 24.28
CA ASP A 831 16.66 41.00 24.47
C ASP A 831 16.68 41.93 25.69
N PRO A 832 17.56 41.71 26.69
CA PRO A 832 17.64 42.63 27.81
C PRO A 832 17.78 44.04 27.22
N PRO A 833 16.96 45.00 27.68
CA PRO A 833 16.82 46.28 27.01
C PRO A 833 18.21 46.87 26.80
N VAL A 834 18.53 47.19 25.54
CA VAL A 834 19.69 48.00 25.20
C VAL A 834 19.60 49.24 26.07
N GLN A 835 20.41 49.28 27.13
CA GLN A 835 20.53 50.47 27.95
C GLN A 835 20.91 51.60 26.99
N ALA A 836 20.08 52.65 27.00
CA ALA A 836 20.31 53.87 26.25
C ALA A 836 21.78 54.33 26.41
N PRO A 837 22.38 54.95 25.39
CA PRO A 837 23.72 55.50 25.50
C PRO A 837 23.79 56.42 26.73
N GLY A 838 24.79 56.18 27.58
CA GLY A 838 25.09 57.02 28.74
C GLY A 838 25.33 58.48 28.34
N PRO A 839 25.26 59.41 29.32
CA PRO A 839 25.20 60.84 29.07
C PRO A 839 26.41 61.35 28.28
N ASP A 840 26.14 62.30 27.38
CA ASP A 840 27.10 63.02 26.54
C ASP A 840 28.39 63.39 27.30
N LEU A 841 29.51 62.87 26.82
CA LEU A 841 30.84 63.39 27.16
C LEU A 841 30.97 64.80 26.56
N PRO A 842 31.48 65.81 27.29
CA PRO A 842 31.65 67.15 26.77
C PRO A 842 32.67 67.16 25.60
N PRO A 843 32.52 68.07 24.62
CA PRO A 843 33.38 68.13 23.45
C PRO A 843 34.84 68.42 23.85
N ALA A 844 35.76 67.70 23.22
CA ALA A 844 37.20 67.94 23.32
C ALA A 844 37.56 69.32 22.71
N PRO A 845 38.54 70.04 23.28
CA PRO A 845 38.95 71.35 22.77
C PRO A 845 39.60 71.23 21.39
N GLU A 846 39.25 72.15 20.50
CA GLU A 846 39.87 72.32 19.17
C GLU A 846 41.37 72.52 19.30
N LEU A 847 42.13 71.65 18.61
CA LEU A 847 43.53 71.86 18.29
C LEU A 847 43.59 72.19 16.79
N ASP A 848 43.77 73.47 16.49
CA ASP A 848 44.24 73.94 15.17
C ASP A 848 45.56 73.22 14.84
N ALA A 849 45.58 72.47 13.75
CA ALA A 849 46.79 72.20 13.01
C ALA A 849 46.71 73.02 11.73
N THR A 850 47.78 73.74 11.42
CA THR A 850 48.02 74.32 10.10
C THR A 850 47.57 73.38 8.98
N ASP A 851 46.63 73.90 8.19
CA ASP A 851 46.04 73.51 6.89
C ASP A 851 45.26 72.19 6.77
#